data_AF-A0A947VEP6-F1
#
_entry.id   AF-A0A947VEP6-F1
#
_cell.length_a   1.000
_cell.length_b   1.000
_cell.length_c   1.000
_cell.angle_alpha   90.00
_cell.angle_beta   90.00
_cell.angle_gamma   90.00
#
_symmetry.space_group_name_H-M   'P 1'
#
loop_
_entity.id
_entity.type
_entity.pdbx_description
1 polymer ?
#
loop_
_entity_poly.entity_id
_entity_poly.type
_entity_poly.pdbx_seq_one_letter_code
_entity_poly.pdbx_strand_id
1 'polypeptide(L)'
;MNYPVWQLDFFGGGLLIALIAILHVYIAHFAIGGGLFLVLTEMKGYREGSQPILDYTRQHTKFFLLLTLVLGAMTGVGIWFTIALIAPAATSILIHNFVFGWAIEWVFFLGEIVAILIYYQTFGRMERRSHLLIGWLYFIFAWLSLFAINGIIGFMLTPGEWLATGNFWDGIFNPAFWPALFFRTFLCLMLAGLYGFLTSTGIKEEAFRLRMVRYCAAWLLAPFLLFLASAWWYVQALPEPQQAWIANFSPELAPFLTIFLWASVLLFLGGLLMVIRLPKTATRSLAVVLLLLGITYMGAFEYIREGSRRPFTLYGHIYANSILVKDLDAVQAKGILASAKWTDKEITAENRLLVGRQLFNIMCSPCHSVGGPMRDIKKMSAKYESVYAMEAEISGQGRLIRCMPPFVGNTQERHALASYIIEGLHGRKEQTTPPPQLSAPPLAPLPFDPERDGYVLLAWNSLGMHSISDADGTFSLMPPANDLFAQLVRRGPTPEVVTEGVVLSFRVEPGFEKPAAQVGFWKDLPALFGRSLPDNIGLSGQGLSGVMQLKQAGKSFVAEKVPVVPYPARGGYQPYPSFTIEARDKGTNTLLAATRMVAPVATEMGCKTCHGGGWRRGSTGISNAAAQDILTMHDRFHKTKLAAQAKAGKPVLCQSCHPDPMLNAPGKAGLLNLSASIHGFHANFLGGRGAEACALCHPSSPQGATRFHRGI
;
A
#
# COMPACT_ATOMS: atom_id res chain seq x y z
N MET A 1 -0.63 -25.68 2.27
CA MET A 1 0.80 -26.12 2.17
C MET A 1 0.99 -27.63 1.88
N ASN A 2 -0.02 -28.31 1.33
CA ASN A 2 0.01 -29.75 1.08
C ASN A 2 0.45 -30.13 -0.35
N TYR A 3 0.50 -29.16 -1.25
CA TYR A 3 0.81 -29.33 -2.67
C TYR A 3 2.16 -28.72 -3.01
N PRO A 4 2.86 -29.23 -4.04
CA PRO A 4 4.06 -28.59 -4.56
C PRO A 4 3.73 -27.22 -5.15
N VAL A 5 4.70 -26.29 -5.11
CA VAL A 5 4.54 -24.95 -5.69
C VAL A 5 5.00 -24.97 -7.15
N TRP A 6 4.13 -24.55 -8.08
CA TRP A 6 4.54 -24.27 -9.45
C TRP A 6 5.24 -22.91 -9.53
N GLN A 7 6.56 -22.92 -9.70
CA GLN A 7 7.38 -21.71 -9.67
C GLN A 7 7.30 -20.95 -11.00
N LEU A 8 6.66 -19.79 -10.97
CA LEU A 8 6.49 -18.89 -12.12
C LEU A 8 7.20 -17.55 -11.88
N ASP A 9 8.45 -17.56 -11.40
CA ASP A 9 9.20 -16.39 -10.92
C ASP A 9 8.87 -15.08 -11.67
N PHE A 10 9.12 -15.01 -12.99
CA PHE A 10 8.87 -13.81 -13.78
C PHE A 10 7.38 -13.44 -13.95
N PHE A 11 6.47 -14.41 -14.10
CA PHE A 11 5.06 -14.11 -14.34
C PHE A 11 4.29 -13.90 -13.02
N GLY A 12 4.76 -14.47 -11.91
CA GLY A 12 4.06 -14.55 -10.64
C GLY A 12 2.81 -15.45 -10.70
N GLY A 13 2.22 -15.77 -9.54
CA GLY A 13 1.00 -16.59 -9.49
C GLY A 13 -0.24 -15.93 -10.11
N GLY A 14 -0.37 -14.60 -10.01
CA GLY A 14 -1.61 -13.93 -10.43
C GLY A 14 -1.77 -13.67 -11.93
N LEU A 15 -0.67 -13.51 -12.68
CA LEU A 15 -0.74 -12.97 -14.05
C LEU A 15 -1.35 -13.94 -15.05
N LEU A 16 -0.96 -15.22 -14.99
CA LEU A 16 -1.47 -16.22 -15.93
C LEU A 16 -2.97 -16.45 -15.76
N ILE A 17 -3.44 -16.48 -14.49
CA ILE A 17 -4.87 -16.49 -14.18
C ILE A 17 -5.54 -15.26 -14.77
N ALA A 18 -5.00 -14.06 -14.54
CA ALA A 18 -5.60 -12.82 -15.04
C ALA A 18 -5.72 -12.81 -16.58
N LEU A 19 -4.65 -13.18 -17.30
CA LEU A 19 -4.66 -13.18 -18.77
C LEU A 19 -5.71 -14.12 -19.36
N ILE A 20 -5.76 -15.36 -18.87
CA ILE A 20 -6.68 -16.37 -19.40
C ILE A 20 -8.12 -16.08 -18.95
N ALA A 21 -8.32 -15.73 -17.67
CA ALA A 21 -9.65 -15.47 -17.13
C ALA A 21 -10.29 -14.23 -17.75
N ILE A 22 -9.57 -13.11 -17.88
CA ILE A 22 -10.12 -11.88 -18.49
C ILE A 22 -10.54 -12.14 -19.94
N LEU A 23 -9.69 -12.82 -20.72
CA LEU A 23 -9.99 -13.16 -22.11
C LEU A 23 -11.21 -14.08 -22.20
N HIS A 24 -11.22 -15.17 -21.43
CA HIS A 24 -12.32 -16.12 -21.42
C HIS A 24 -13.63 -15.47 -21.01
N VAL A 25 -13.65 -14.75 -19.89
CA VAL A 25 -14.85 -14.11 -19.33
C VAL A 25 -15.41 -13.08 -20.30
N TYR A 26 -14.56 -12.30 -20.97
CA TYR A 26 -15.00 -11.34 -21.99
C TYR A 26 -15.75 -12.01 -23.16
N ILE A 27 -15.24 -13.16 -23.63
CA ILE A 27 -15.86 -13.94 -24.70
C ILE A 27 -17.12 -14.68 -24.20
N ALA A 28 -17.07 -15.27 -22.99
CA ALA A 28 -18.20 -16.00 -22.41
C ALA A 28 -19.39 -15.08 -22.14
N HIS A 29 -19.17 -13.85 -21.66
CA HIS A 29 -20.25 -12.88 -21.49
C HIS A 29 -20.83 -12.44 -22.83
N PHE A 30 -20.01 -12.37 -23.89
CA PHE A 30 -20.52 -12.18 -25.24
C PHE A 30 -21.32 -13.40 -25.74
N ALA A 31 -20.95 -14.63 -25.40
CA ALA A 31 -21.74 -15.82 -25.76
C ALA A 31 -23.17 -15.72 -25.22
N ILE A 32 -23.33 -15.31 -23.96
CA ILE A 32 -24.64 -15.17 -23.33
C ILE A 32 -25.46 -14.04 -23.96
N GLY A 33 -24.93 -12.82 -24.00
CA GLY A 33 -25.65 -11.67 -24.54
C GLY A 33 -25.86 -11.76 -26.05
N GLY A 34 -24.86 -12.24 -26.76
CA GLY A 34 -24.88 -12.49 -28.20
C GLY A 34 -25.89 -13.57 -28.58
N GLY A 35 -26.09 -14.59 -27.74
CA GLY A 35 -27.17 -15.56 -27.89
C GLY A 35 -28.55 -14.93 -27.96
N LEU A 36 -28.86 -14.06 -27.00
CA LEU A 36 -30.12 -13.31 -27.02
C LEU A 36 -30.19 -12.36 -28.23
N PHE A 37 -29.07 -11.71 -28.55
CA PHE A 37 -28.97 -10.84 -29.72
C PHE A 37 -29.31 -11.59 -31.01
N LEU A 38 -28.82 -12.82 -31.20
CA LEU A 38 -29.11 -13.63 -32.40
C LEU A 38 -30.61 -13.87 -32.58
N VAL A 39 -31.28 -14.46 -31.57
CA VAL A 39 -32.69 -14.82 -31.68
C VAL A 39 -33.58 -13.58 -31.83
N LEU A 40 -33.29 -12.50 -31.09
CA LEU A 40 -34.05 -11.25 -31.21
C LEU A 40 -33.81 -10.53 -32.55
N THR A 41 -32.61 -10.62 -33.11
CA THR A 41 -32.32 -10.05 -34.43
C THR A 41 -33.00 -10.85 -35.54
N GLU A 42 -33.07 -12.18 -35.43
CA GLU A 42 -33.85 -13.00 -36.35
C GLU A 42 -35.35 -12.67 -36.27
N MET A 43 -35.90 -12.58 -35.06
CA MET A 43 -37.29 -12.16 -34.83
C MET A 43 -37.56 -10.77 -35.42
N LYS A 44 -36.64 -9.82 -35.26
CA LYS A 44 -36.70 -8.50 -35.86
C LYS A 44 -36.73 -8.58 -37.39
N GLY A 45 -35.88 -9.41 -37.99
CA GLY A 45 -35.84 -9.64 -39.44
C GLY A 45 -37.18 -10.11 -39.99
N TYR A 46 -37.82 -11.10 -39.33
CA TYR A 46 -39.15 -11.55 -39.73
C TYR A 46 -40.25 -10.52 -39.47
N ARG A 47 -40.21 -9.81 -38.33
CA ARG A 47 -41.20 -8.79 -37.98
C ARG A 47 -41.19 -7.62 -38.96
N GLU A 48 -40.01 -7.26 -39.46
CA GLU A 48 -39.81 -6.17 -40.41
C GLU A 48 -39.83 -6.64 -41.88
N GLY A 49 -40.02 -7.94 -42.14
CA GLY A 49 -39.97 -8.50 -43.49
C GLY A 49 -38.64 -8.24 -44.21
N SER A 50 -37.53 -8.17 -43.46
CA SER A 50 -36.24 -7.70 -43.96
C SER A 50 -35.24 -8.84 -44.17
N GLN A 51 -35.10 -9.27 -45.43
CA GLN A 51 -34.08 -10.25 -45.82
C GLN A 51 -32.64 -9.82 -45.46
N PRO A 52 -32.24 -8.54 -45.63
CA PRO A 52 -30.92 -8.08 -45.20
C PRO A 52 -30.62 -8.32 -43.71
N ILE A 53 -31.62 -8.20 -42.82
CA ILE A 53 -31.45 -8.50 -41.38
C ILE A 53 -31.23 -9.99 -41.16
N LEU A 54 -31.96 -10.85 -41.86
CA LEU A 54 -31.80 -12.31 -41.76
C LEU A 54 -30.42 -12.75 -42.28
N ASP A 55 -29.96 -12.18 -43.40
CA ASP A 55 -28.64 -12.45 -43.97
C ASP A 55 -27.52 -11.97 -43.04
N TYR A 56 -27.67 -10.78 -42.46
CA TYR A 56 -26.77 -10.28 -41.42
C TYR A 56 -26.75 -11.22 -40.22
N THR A 57 -27.91 -11.65 -39.73
CA THR A 57 -28.03 -12.54 -38.56
C THR A 57 -27.27 -13.83 -38.82
N ARG A 58 -27.46 -14.46 -39.99
CA ARG A 58 -26.73 -15.68 -40.38
C ARG A 58 -25.21 -15.49 -40.43
N GLN A 59 -24.74 -14.37 -40.99
CA GLN A 59 -23.30 -14.06 -41.02
C GLN A 59 -22.75 -13.78 -39.62
N HIS A 60 -23.49 -13.05 -38.79
CA HIS A 60 -23.15 -12.79 -37.41
C HIS A 60 -23.12 -14.09 -36.58
N THR A 61 -24.04 -15.02 -36.82
CA THR A 61 -24.04 -16.36 -36.19
C THR A 61 -22.77 -17.12 -36.52
N LYS A 62 -22.24 -17.05 -37.75
CA LYS A 62 -20.96 -17.68 -38.09
C LYS A 62 -19.80 -17.09 -37.27
N PHE A 63 -19.72 -15.76 -37.20
CA PHE A 63 -18.71 -15.06 -36.40
C PHE A 63 -18.82 -15.43 -34.93
N PHE A 64 -20.04 -15.36 -34.40
CA PHE A 64 -20.39 -15.72 -33.04
C PHE A 64 -19.94 -17.14 -32.71
N LEU A 65 -20.36 -18.13 -33.52
CA LEU A 65 -20.00 -19.53 -33.34
C LEU A 65 -18.47 -19.72 -33.32
N LEU A 66 -17.72 -19.15 -34.27
CA LEU A 66 -16.26 -19.32 -34.29
C LEU A 66 -15.60 -18.72 -33.05
N LEU A 67 -16.04 -17.54 -32.62
CA LEU A 67 -15.45 -16.87 -31.48
C LEU A 67 -15.79 -17.58 -30.16
N THR A 68 -17.06 -17.90 -29.93
CA THR A 68 -17.53 -18.44 -28.65
C THR A 68 -17.25 -19.94 -28.52
N LEU A 69 -17.50 -20.73 -29.58
CA LEU A 69 -17.31 -22.18 -29.54
C LEU A 69 -15.83 -22.58 -29.60
N VAL A 70 -15.01 -21.90 -30.41
CA VAL A 70 -13.60 -22.29 -30.56
C VAL A 70 -12.75 -21.59 -29.52
N LEU A 71 -12.65 -20.26 -29.60
CA LEU A 71 -11.77 -19.50 -28.71
C LEU A 71 -12.31 -19.49 -27.27
N GLY A 72 -13.63 -19.34 -27.09
CA GLY A 72 -14.27 -19.41 -25.76
C GLY A 72 -14.05 -20.76 -25.07
N ALA A 73 -14.34 -21.88 -25.75
CA ALA A 73 -14.14 -23.21 -25.15
C ALA A 73 -12.67 -23.50 -24.83
N MET A 74 -11.73 -23.19 -25.74
CA MET A 74 -10.30 -23.39 -25.50
C MET A 74 -9.80 -22.60 -24.28
N THR A 75 -10.22 -21.34 -24.16
CA THR A 75 -9.83 -20.50 -23.03
C THR A 75 -10.48 -20.95 -21.72
N GLY A 76 -11.69 -21.52 -21.77
CA GLY A 76 -12.39 -22.07 -20.60
C GLY A 76 -11.68 -23.30 -20.03
N VAL A 77 -11.27 -24.23 -20.91
CA VAL A 77 -10.41 -25.36 -20.52
C VAL A 77 -9.07 -24.84 -19.96
N GLY A 78 -8.51 -23.79 -20.57
CA GLY A 78 -7.29 -23.14 -20.09
C GLY A 78 -7.38 -22.63 -18.64
N ILE A 79 -8.54 -22.12 -18.20
CA ILE A 79 -8.74 -21.70 -16.81
C ILE A 79 -8.54 -22.88 -15.86
N TRP A 80 -9.16 -24.03 -16.14
CA TRP A 80 -9.10 -25.22 -15.29
C TRP A 80 -7.67 -25.69 -15.03
N PHE A 81 -6.87 -25.83 -16.09
CA PHE A 81 -5.46 -26.18 -15.95
C PHE A 81 -4.68 -25.14 -15.13
N THR A 82 -4.95 -23.86 -15.39
CA THR A 82 -4.22 -22.75 -14.75
C THR A 82 -4.52 -22.68 -13.24
N ILE A 83 -5.78 -22.73 -12.83
CA ILE A 83 -6.16 -22.64 -11.41
C ILE A 83 -5.77 -23.91 -10.64
N ALA A 84 -5.77 -25.08 -11.29
CA ALA A 84 -5.32 -26.33 -10.67
C ALA A 84 -3.83 -26.31 -10.34
N LEU A 85 -3.01 -25.67 -11.17
CA LEU A 85 -1.56 -25.57 -10.94
C LEU A 85 -1.17 -24.43 -10.00
N ILE A 86 -1.84 -23.28 -10.11
CA ILE A 86 -1.45 -22.07 -9.36
C ILE A 86 -2.08 -22.04 -7.96
N ALA A 87 -3.32 -22.49 -7.81
CA ALA A 87 -4.05 -22.46 -6.54
C ALA A 87 -4.70 -23.82 -6.18
N PRO A 88 -3.93 -24.93 -6.17
CA PRO A 88 -4.47 -26.29 -6.03
C PRO A 88 -5.32 -26.48 -4.77
N ALA A 89 -4.95 -25.86 -3.64
CA ALA A 89 -5.70 -25.98 -2.40
C ALA A 89 -7.09 -25.34 -2.50
N ALA A 90 -7.18 -24.13 -3.06
CA ALA A 90 -8.46 -23.46 -3.25
C ALA A 90 -9.31 -24.19 -4.30
N THR A 91 -8.70 -24.61 -5.41
CA THR A 91 -9.37 -25.40 -6.45
C THR A 91 -9.91 -26.71 -5.89
N SER A 92 -9.15 -27.41 -5.04
CA SER A 92 -9.60 -28.62 -4.35
C SER A 92 -10.82 -28.37 -3.48
N ILE A 93 -10.84 -27.28 -2.68
CA ILE A 93 -12.01 -26.90 -1.86
C ILE A 93 -13.23 -26.68 -2.75
N LEU A 94 -13.08 -25.95 -3.85
CA LEU A 94 -14.18 -25.71 -4.78
C LEU A 94 -14.71 -27.01 -5.41
N ILE A 95 -13.83 -27.95 -5.78
CA ILE A 95 -14.23 -29.26 -6.34
C ILE A 95 -15.04 -30.06 -5.32
N HIS A 96 -14.56 -30.19 -4.09
CA HIS A 96 -15.26 -31.00 -3.08
C HIS A 96 -16.62 -30.43 -2.70
N ASN A 97 -16.82 -29.12 -2.85
CA ASN A 97 -18.09 -28.47 -2.57
C ASN A 97 -19.01 -28.37 -3.79
N PHE A 98 -18.47 -28.11 -4.99
CA PHE A 98 -19.27 -27.69 -6.14
C PHE A 98 -19.04 -28.51 -7.42
N VAL A 99 -18.42 -29.70 -7.36
CA VAL A 99 -18.25 -30.55 -8.55
C VAL A 99 -19.57 -30.75 -9.32
N PHE A 100 -20.69 -30.96 -8.61
CA PHE A 100 -22.01 -31.09 -9.25
C PHE A 100 -22.57 -29.75 -9.77
N GLY A 101 -22.22 -28.62 -9.15
CA GLY A 101 -22.55 -27.29 -9.69
C GLY A 101 -21.85 -27.03 -11.02
N TRP A 102 -20.57 -27.39 -11.13
CA TRP A 102 -19.84 -27.36 -12.41
C TRP A 102 -20.36 -28.38 -13.41
N ALA A 103 -20.73 -29.60 -12.98
CA ALA A 103 -21.34 -30.57 -13.88
C ALA A 103 -22.64 -30.05 -14.49
N ILE A 104 -23.48 -29.35 -13.70
CA ILE A 104 -24.69 -28.67 -14.18
C ILE A 104 -24.33 -27.61 -15.23
N GLU A 105 -23.33 -26.76 -14.97
CA GLU A 105 -22.82 -25.79 -15.94
C GLU A 105 -22.38 -26.47 -17.24
N TRP A 106 -21.64 -27.59 -17.18
CA TRP A 106 -21.19 -28.30 -18.37
C TRP A 106 -22.33 -28.93 -19.18
N VAL A 107 -23.41 -29.35 -18.54
CA VAL A 107 -24.62 -29.82 -19.23
C VAL A 107 -25.29 -28.67 -19.98
N PHE A 108 -25.42 -27.49 -19.35
CA PHE A 108 -25.92 -26.30 -20.04
C PHE A 108 -25.01 -25.87 -21.19
N PHE A 109 -23.69 -25.89 -20.99
CA PHE A 109 -22.71 -25.61 -22.04
C PHE A 109 -22.82 -26.60 -23.21
N LEU A 110 -23.02 -27.90 -22.96
CA LEU A 110 -23.30 -28.86 -24.03
C LEU A 110 -24.59 -28.52 -24.79
N GLY A 111 -25.65 -28.16 -24.07
CA GLY A 111 -26.90 -27.69 -24.66
C GLY A 111 -26.71 -26.45 -25.53
N GLU A 112 -25.89 -25.51 -25.08
CA GLU A 112 -25.48 -24.31 -25.82
C GLU A 112 -24.79 -24.68 -27.14
N ILE A 113 -23.79 -25.58 -27.11
CA ILE A 113 -23.06 -26.04 -28.31
C ILE A 113 -24.01 -26.70 -29.31
N VAL A 114 -24.86 -27.62 -28.84
CA VAL A 114 -25.80 -28.33 -29.71
C VAL A 114 -26.78 -27.35 -30.33
N ALA A 115 -27.34 -26.43 -29.54
CA ALA A 115 -28.30 -25.45 -30.02
C ALA A 115 -27.68 -24.51 -31.07
N ILE A 116 -26.47 -23.98 -30.87
CA ILE A 116 -25.85 -23.06 -31.84
C ILE A 116 -25.46 -23.75 -33.15
N LEU A 117 -25.03 -25.00 -33.10
CA LEU A 117 -24.71 -25.78 -34.29
C LEU A 117 -25.96 -26.04 -35.12
N ILE A 118 -27.06 -26.46 -34.48
CA ILE A 118 -28.36 -26.65 -35.15
C ILE A 118 -28.85 -25.32 -35.71
N TYR A 119 -28.86 -24.25 -34.92
CA TYR A 119 -29.28 -22.92 -35.33
C TYR A 119 -28.50 -22.44 -36.56
N TYR A 120 -27.16 -22.53 -36.55
CA TYR A 120 -26.36 -22.09 -37.68
C TYR A 120 -26.56 -22.95 -38.94
N GLN A 121 -26.57 -24.28 -38.81
CA GLN A 121 -26.64 -25.19 -39.97
C GLN A 121 -28.02 -25.23 -40.62
N THR A 122 -29.08 -24.99 -39.84
CA THR A 122 -30.46 -25.05 -40.30
C THR A 122 -31.08 -23.68 -40.60
N PHE A 123 -30.28 -22.61 -40.52
CA PHE A 123 -30.71 -21.25 -40.84
C PHE A 123 -31.29 -21.14 -42.26
N GLY A 124 -32.57 -20.79 -42.35
CA GLY A 124 -33.33 -20.72 -43.61
C GLY A 124 -33.72 -22.08 -44.21
N ARG A 125 -33.48 -23.19 -43.52
CA ARG A 125 -33.86 -24.56 -43.92
C ARG A 125 -34.91 -25.18 -42.98
N MET A 126 -34.85 -24.85 -41.69
CA MET A 126 -35.83 -25.28 -40.69
C MET A 126 -37.05 -24.35 -40.68
N GLU A 127 -38.21 -24.88 -40.27
CA GLU A 127 -39.40 -24.07 -40.03
C GLU A 127 -39.10 -22.95 -39.02
N ARG A 128 -39.56 -21.73 -39.32
CA ARG A 128 -39.31 -20.52 -38.51
C ARG A 128 -39.56 -20.69 -37.02
N ARG A 129 -40.68 -21.31 -36.62
CA ARG A 129 -41.03 -21.47 -35.19
C ARG A 129 -40.00 -22.33 -34.48
N SER A 130 -39.64 -23.46 -35.08
CA SER A 130 -38.64 -24.38 -34.56
C SER A 130 -37.25 -23.73 -34.53
N HIS A 131 -36.87 -22.99 -35.58
CA HIS A 131 -35.58 -22.31 -35.63
C HIS A 131 -35.42 -21.26 -34.51
N LEU A 132 -36.47 -20.44 -34.30
CA LEU A 132 -36.51 -19.47 -33.20
C LEU A 132 -36.49 -20.16 -31.82
N LEU A 133 -37.17 -21.30 -31.67
CA LEU A 133 -37.11 -22.09 -30.44
C LEU A 133 -35.68 -22.55 -30.14
N ILE A 134 -34.94 -23.04 -31.13
CA ILE A 134 -33.52 -23.41 -30.96
C ILE A 134 -32.69 -22.19 -30.53
N GLY A 135 -32.93 -21.01 -31.13
CA GLY A 135 -32.27 -19.76 -30.72
C GLY A 135 -32.56 -19.38 -29.26
N TRP A 136 -33.81 -19.55 -28.80
CA TRP A 136 -34.17 -19.33 -27.39
C TRP A 136 -33.56 -20.37 -26.46
N LEU A 137 -33.52 -21.64 -26.85
CA LEU A 137 -32.87 -22.70 -26.09
C LEU A 137 -31.38 -22.40 -25.91
N TYR A 138 -30.69 -21.94 -26.95
CA TYR A 138 -29.31 -21.47 -26.84
C TYR A 138 -29.17 -20.41 -25.74
N PHE A 139 -29.96 -19.34 -25.80
CA PHE A 139 -29.87 -18.26 -24.82
C PHE A 139 -30.17 -18.74 -23.40
N ILE A 140 -31.20 -19.57 -23.23
CA ILE A 140 -31.58 -20.12 -21.92
C ILE A 140 -30.43 -20.96 -21.35
N PHE A 141 -29.84 -21.86 -22.15
CA PHE A 141 -28.70 -22.64 -21.70
C PHE A 141 -27.49 -21.77 -21.36
N ALA A 142 -27.14 -20.80 -22.21
CA ALA A 142 -26.02 -19.90 -21.93
C ALA A 142 -26.26 -19.08 -20.64
N TRP A 143 -27.47 -18.57 -20.43
CA TRP A 143 -27.81 -17.83 -19.20
C TRP A 143 -27.83 -18.74 -17.96
N LEU A 144 -28.27 -20.00 -18.09
CA LEU A 144 -28.21 -20.98 -17.02
C LEU A 144 -26.77 -21.41 -16.69
N SER A 145 -25.86 -21.44 -17.67
CA SER A 145 -24.43 -21.58 -17.43
C SER A 145 -23.91 -20.42 -16.57
N LEU A 146 -24.26 -19.17 -16.93
CA LEU A 146 -23.94 -17.99 -16.11
C LEU A 146 -24.50 -18.12 -14.69
N PHE A 147 -25.75 -18.53 -14.56
CA PHE A 147 -26.41 -18.73 -13.26
C PHE A 147 -25.63 -19.70 -12.37
N ALA A 148 -25.23 -20.85 -12.91
CA ALA A 148 -24.50 -21.88 -12.18
C ALA A 148 -23.10 -21.39 -11.75
N ILE A 149 -22.30 -20.88 -12.70
CA ILE A 149 -20.91 -20.44 -12.40
C ILE A 149 -20.86 -19.20 -11.52
N ASN A 150 -21.88 -18.32 -11.61
CA ASN A 150 -22.01 -17.14 -10.76
C ASN A 150 -22.06 -17.51 -9.27
N GLY A 151 -22.74 -18.61 -8.91
CA GLY A 151 -22.75 -19.12 -7.54
C GLY A 151 -21.36 -19.44 -7.01
N ILE A 152 -20.59 -20.20 -7.79
CA ILE A 152 -19.24 -20.65 -7.41
C ILE A 152 -18.26 -19.46 -7.34
N ILE A 153 -18.33 -18.52 -8.28
CA ILE A 153 -17.44 -17.35 -8.29
C ILE A 153 -17.81 -16.35 -7.19
N GLY A 154 -19.12 -16.15 -6.95
CA GLY A 154 -19.64 -15.31 -5.87
C GLY A 154 -19.26 -15.85 -4.50
N PHE A 155 -19.30 -17.17 -4.33
CA PHE A 155 -18.90 -17.88 -3.12
C PHE A 155 -17.47 -17.52 -2.69
N MET A 156 -16.54 -17.39 -3.63
CA MET A 156 -15.16 -17.02 -3.31
C MET A 156 -15.01 -15.64 -2.66
N LEU A 157 -15.94 -14.74 -2.96
CA LEU A 157 -15.93 -13.35 -2.47
C LEU A 157 -16.77 -13.18 -1.20
N THR A 158 -17.93 -13.83 -1.15
CA THR A 158 -18.88 -13.73 -0.04
C THR A 158 -19.40 -15.12 0.32
N PRO A 159 -18.64 -16.00 1.00
CA PRO A 159 -19.13 -17.36 1.29
C PRO A 159 -20.34 -17.39 2.23
N GLY A 160 -20.60 -16.32 3.00
CA GLY A 160 -21.80 -16.19 3.82
C GLY A 160 -21.96 -17.32 4.85
N GLU A 161 -23.18 -17.79 5.00
CA GLU A 161 -23.57 -18.85 5.96
C GLU A 161 -22.83 -20.18 5.73
N TRP A 162 -22.30 -20.43 4.52
CA TRP A 162 -21.52 -21.63 4.25
C TRP A 162 -20.33 -21.79 5.20
N LEU A 163 -19.73 -20.69 5.67
CA LEU A 163 -18.63 -20.73 6.64
C LEU A 163 -19.02 -21.46 7.94
N ALA A 164 -20.30 -21.44 8.31
CA ALA A 164 -20.84 -22.15 9.47
C ALA A 164 -21.45 -23.51 9.10
N THR A 165 -22.19 -23.59 7.98
CA THR A 165 -23.01 -24.77 7.67
C THR A 165 -22.29 -25.82 6.82
N GLY A 166 -21.35 -25.41 5.97
CA GLY A 166 -20.79 -26.26 4.91
C GLY A 166 -21.81 -26.73 3.86
N ASN A 167 -23.03 -26.17 3.85
CA ASN A 167 -24.11 -26.63 2.99
C ASN A 167 -23.95 -26.14 1.54
N PHE A 168 -24.11 -27.03 0.57
CA PHE A 168 -24.02 -26.72 -0.86
C PHE A 168 -24.81 -25.47 -1.29
N TRP A 169 -26.08 -25.36 -0.87
CA TRP A 169 -26.97 -24.29 -1.30
C TRP A 169 -26.65 -22.95 -0.66
N ASP A 170 -26.19 -22.93 0.60
CA ASP A 170 -25.71 -21.71 1.26
C ASP A 170 -24.47 -21.15 0.55
N GLY A 171 -23.64 -22.04 -0.01
CA GLY A 171 -22.49 -21.67 -0.83
C GLY A 171 -22.89 -21.11 -2.20
N ILE A 172 -23.80 -21.79 -2.92
CA ILE A 172 -24.27 -21.33 -4.24
C ILE A 172 -25.07 -20.02 -4.12
N PHE A 173 -26.07 -19.96 -3.23
CA PHE A 173 -26.93 -18.79 -3.02
C PHE A 173 -26.38 -17.86 -1.95
N ASN A 174 -25.10 -17.55 -2.09
CA ASN A 174 -24.40 -16.64 -1.21
C ASN A 174 -24.90 -15.18 -1.32
N PRO A 175 -24.54 -14.29 -0.38
CA PRO A 175 -25.07 -12.92 -0.35
C PRO A 175 -24.90 -12.12 -1.65
N ALA A 176 -23.80 -12.34 -2.38
CA ALA A 176 -23.55 -11.66 -3.64
C ALA A 176 -24.23 -12.31 -4.86
N PHE A 177 -24.87 -13.48 -4.72
CA PHE A 177 -25.37 -14.27 -5.85
C PHE A 177 -26.26 -13.45 -6.78
N TRP A 178 -27.36 -12.93 -6.25
CA TRP A 178 -28.35 -12.17 -7.03
C TRP A 178 -27.77 -10.88 -7.63
N PRO A 179 -27.16 -9.97 -6.85
CA PRO A 179 -26.62 -8.76 -7.43
C PRO A 179 -25.54 -9.03 -8.49
N ALA A 180 -24.66 -10.01 -8.26
CA ALA A 180 -23.64 -10.39 -9.23
C ALA A 180 -24.25 -10.99 -10.52
N LEU A 181 -25.31 -11.80 -10.40
CA LEU A 181 -26.02 -12.38 -11.55
C LEU A 181 -26.65 -11.30 -12.42
N PHE A 182 -27.36 -10.34 -11.81
CA PHE A 182 -27.97 -9.21 -12.54
C PHE A 182 -26.91 -8.31 -13.17
N PHE A 183 -25.86 -7.96 -12.41
CA PHE A 183 -24.73 -7.20 -12.92
C PHE A 183 -24.10 -7.86 -14.15
N ARG A 184 -23.76 -9.15 -14.06
CA ARG A 184 -23.18 -9.90 -15.18
C ARG A 184 -24.15 -10.03 -16.35
N THR A 185 -25.45 -10.24 -16.08
CA THR A 185 -26.47 -10.32 -17.14
C THR A 185 -26.54 -9.03 -17.94
N PHE A 186 -26.65 -7.86 -17.30
CA PHE A 186 -26.70 -6.59 -18.02
C PHE A 186 -25.38 -6.29 -18.74
N LEU A 187 -24.24 -6.67 -18.17
CA LEU A 187 -22.95 -6.59 -18.84
C LEU A 187 -22.88 -7.48 -20.09
N CYS A 188 -23.42 -8.70 -20.05
CA CYS A 188 -23.52 -9.58 -21.23
C CYS A 188 -24.32 -8.89 -22.36
N LEU A 189 -25.46 -8.27 -22.03
CA LEU A 189 -26.28 -7.55 -23.01
C LEU A 189 -25.51 -6.38 -23.65
N MET A 190 -24.77 -5.62 -22.83
CA MET A 190 -23.90 -4.53 -23.32
C MET A 190 -22.83 -5.05 -24.30
N LEU A 191 -22.20 -6.18 -23.96
CA LEU A 191 -21.17 -6.81 -24.79
C LEU A 191 -21.71 -7.32 -26.13
N ALA A 192 -22.96 -7.77 -26.17
CA ALA A 192 -23.63 -8.12 -27.42
C ALA A 192 -23.66 -6.94 -28.40
N GLY A 193 -23.94 -5.73 -27.89
CA GLY A 193 -23.87 -4.49 -28.67
C GLY A 193 -22.46 -4.16 -29.16
N LEU A 194 -21.45 -4.31 -28.29
CA LEU A 194 -20.05 -4.01 -28.62
C LEU A 194 -19.50 -4.92 -29.73
N TYR A 195 -19.70 -6.23 -29.63
CA TYR A 195 -19.34 -7.17 -30.69
C TYR A 195 -20.24 -7.02 -31.93
N GLY A 196 -21.50 -6.63 -31.75
CA GLY A 196 -22.41 -6.25 -32.83
C GLY A 196 -21.87 -5.09 -33.68
N PHE A 197 -21.20 -4.10 -33.08
CA PHE A 197 -20.55 -3.03 -33.84
C PHE A 197 -19.47 -3.55 -34.80
N LEU A 198 -18.66 -4.51 -34.38
CA LEU A 198 -17.57 -5.05 -35.21
C LEU A 198 -18.10 -5.66 -36.51
N THR A 199 -19.20 -6.40 -36.42
CA THR A 199 -19.80 -7.08 -37.58
C THR A 199 -20.71 -6.15 -38.40
N SER A 200 -21.51 -5.30 -37.74
CA SER A 200 -22.41 -4.35 -38.43
C SER A 200 -21.65 -3.28 -39.21
N THR A 201 -20.49 -2.81 -38.75
CA THR A 201 -19.66 -1.85 -39.52
C THR A 201 -19.11 -2.41 -40.83
N GLY A 202 -19.07 -3.74 -40.98
CA GLY A 202 -18.70 -4.43 -42.23
C GLY A 202 -19.75 -4.34 -43.35
N ILE A 203 -20.99 -3.95 -43.03
CA ILE A 203 -22.09 -3.86 -43.99
C ILE A 203 -21.78 -2.81 -45.08
N LYS A 204 -21.93 -3.22 -46.35
CA LYS A 204 -21.61 -2.37 -47.52
C LYS A 204 -22.62 -1.23 -47.68
N GLU A 205 -23.91 -1.56 -47.72
CA GLU A 205 -25.01 -0.59 -47.89
C GLU A 205 -25.12 0.33 -46.66
N GLU A 206 -25.09 1.64 -46.88
CA GLU A 206 -24.91 2.62 -45.81
C GLU A 206 -26.14 2.76 -44.92
N ALA A 207 -27.34 2.82 -45.50
CA ALA A 207 -28.56 2.99 -44.73
C ALA A 207 -28.82 1.79 -43.81
N PHE A 208 -28.62 0.58 -44.32
CA PHE A 208 -28.71 -0.66 -43.56
C PHE A 208 -27.58 -0.76 -42.51
N ARG A 209 -26.35 -0.39 -42.84
CA ARG A 209 -25.25 -0.30 -41.87
C ARG A 209 -25.63 0.60 -40.70
N LEU A 210 -26.07 1.83 -40.96
CA LEU A 210 -26.45 2.78 -39.92
C LEU A 210 -27.62 2.26 -39.06
N ARG A 211 -28.60 1.59 -39.69
CA ARG A 211 -29.71 0.95 -38.97
C ARG A 211 -29.21 -0.13 -38.00
N MET A 212 -28.32 -1.00 -38.47
CA MET A 212 -27.78 -2.08 -37.64
C MET A 212 -26.82 -1.58 -36.57
N VAL A 213 -26.01 -0.56 -36.86
CA VAL A 213 -25.15 0.11 -35.87
C VAL A 213 -26.02 0.73 -34.76
N ARG A 214 -27.09 1.45 -35.09
CA ARG A 214 -28.01 2.01 -34.09
C ARG A 214 -28.69 0.95 -33.25
N TYR A 215 -29.06 -0.17 -33.87
CA TYR A 215 -29.57 -1.33 -33.16
C TYR A 215 -28.54 -1.88 -32.16
N CYS A 216 -27.27 -2.05 -32.56
CA CYS A 216 -26.20 -2.46 -31.66
C CYS A 216 -25.93 -1.43 -30.55
N ALA A 217 -26.05 -0.13 -30.83
CA ALA A 217 -25.92 0.91 -29.82
C ALA A 217 -27.04 0.83 -28.77
N ALA A 218 -28.26 0.46 -29.16
CA ALA A 218 -29.34 0.22 -28.20
C ALA A 218 -29.02 -0.93 -27.24
N TRP A 219 -28.37 -2.01 -27.71
CA TRP A 219 -27.90 -3.11 -26.87
C TRP A 219 -26.82 -2.69 -25.87
N LEU A 220 -25.99 -1.71 -26.22
CA LEU A 220 -25.00 -1.14 -25.30
C LEU A 220 -25.64 -0.17 -24.29
N LEU A 221 -26.53 0.71 -24.74
CA LEU A 221 -27.03 1.84 -23.94
C LEU A 221 -28.25 1.48 -23.08
N ALA A 222 -29.19 0.69 -23.60
CA ALA A 222 -30.43 0.37 -22.88
C ALA A 222 -30.21 -0.38 -21.55
N PRO A 223 -29.37 -1.44 -21.47
CA PRO A 223 -29.11 -2.12 -20.19
C PRO A 223 -28.22 -1.32 -19.23
N PHE A 224 -27.63 -0.20 -19.66
CA PHE A 224 -26.63 0.54 -18.88
C PHE A 224 -27.16 1.04 -17.52
N LEU A 225 -28.41 1.52 -17.46
CA LEU A 225 -29.00 1.98 -16.19
C LEU A 225 -29.19 0.84 -15.20
N LEU A 226 -29.66 -0.31 -15.69
CA LEU A 226 -29.84 -1.51 -14.86
C LEU A 226 -28.49 -2.11 -14.46
N PHE A 227 -27.49 -1.99 -15.33
CA PHE A 227 -26.11 -2.32 -15.02
C PHE A 227 -25.58 -1.46 -13.86
N LEU A 228 -25.77 -0.13 -13.88
CA LEU A 228 -25.34 0.75 -12.80
C LEU A 228 -26.08 0.46 -11.48
N ALA A 229 -27.40 0.23 -11.55
CA ALA A 229 -28.20 -0.11 -10.38
C ALA A 229 -27.76 -1.44 -9.74
N SER A 230 -27.50 -2.47 -10.56
CA SER A 230 -27.00 -3.76 -10.09
C SER A 230 -25.55 -3.69 -9.62
N ALA A 231 -24.71 -2.84 -10.20
CA ALA A 231 -23.35 -2.59 -9.72
C ALA A 231 -23.35 -2.00 -8.32
N TRP A 232 -24.22 -1.01 -8.07
CA TRP A 232 -24.40 -0.46 -6.73
C TRP A 232 -24.91 -1.51 -5.75
N TRP A 233 -25.95 -2.27 -6.13
CA TRP A 233 -26.46 -3.37 -5.30
C TRP A 233 -25.38 -4.42 -4.98
N TYR A 234 -24.51 -4.73 -5.95
CA TYR A 234 -23.41 -5.66 -5.76
C TYR A 234 -22.40 -5.16 -4.72
N VAL A 235 -22.01 -3.88 -4.78
CA VAL A 235 -21.12 -3.31 -3.74
C VAL A 235 -21.76 -3.39 -2.36
N GLN A 236 -23.06 -3.12 -2.24
CA GLN A 236 -23.79 -3.18 -0.96
C GLN A 236 -23.93 -4.60 -0.39
N ALA A 237 -23.84 -5.63 -1.23
CA ALA A 237 -23.87 -7.03 -0.79
C ALA A 237 -22.51 -7.55 -0.30
N LEU A 238 -21.42 -6.79 -0.52
CA LEU A 238 -20.11 -7.16 -0.01
C LEU A 238 -20.03 -6.92 1.50
N PRO A 239 -19.20 -7.66 2.25
CA PRO A 239 -19.00 -7.38 3.66
C PRO A 239 -18.32 -6.02 3.90
N GLU A 240 -18.54 -5.43 5.07
CA GLU A 240 -18.11 -4.07 5.42
C GLU A 240 -16.61 -3.81 5.16
N PRO A 241 -15.67 -4.73 5.48
CA PRO A 241 -14.26 -4.52 5.18
C PRO A 241 -13.99 -4.31 3.68
N GLN A 242 -14.65 -5.08 2.81
CA GLN A 242 -14.52 -4.94 1.34
C GLN A 242 -15.20 -3.68 0.83
N GLN A 243 -16.36 -3.32 1.36
CA GLN A 243 -17.03 -2.04 1.03
C GLN A 243 -16.11 -0.87 1.38
N ALA A 244 -15.58 -0.85 2.61
CA ALA A 244 -14.63 0.17 3.05
C ALA A 244 -13.39 0.18 2.16
N TRP A 245 -12.88 -0.98 1.74
CA TRP A 245 -11.71 -1.10 0.87
C TRP A 245 -11.93 -0.45 -0.50
N ILE A 246 -13.11 -0.62 -1.09
CA ILE A 246 -13.52 -0.03 -2.37
C ILE A 246 -13.79 1.47 -2.20
N ALA A 247 -14.63 1.84 -1.22
CA ALA A 247 -15.04 3.22 -0.96
C ALA A 247 -13.85 4.13 -0.65
N ASN A 248 -12.82 3.59 0.02
CA ASN A 248 -11.64 4.35 0.40
C ASN A 248 -10.61 4.53 -0.71
N PHE A 249 -10.81 3.98 -1.91
CA PHE A 249 -9.83 3.97 -2.99
C PHE A 249 -8.46 3.54 -2.46
N SER A 250 -8.40 2.33 -1.87
CA SER A 250 -7.13 1.78 -1.40
C SER A 250 -6.07 1.91 -2.50
N PRO A 251 -4.80 2.25 -2.17
CA PRO A 251 -3.76 2.47 -3.17
C PRO A 251 -3.63 1.34 -4.19
N GLU A 252 -3.93 0.11 -3.76
CA GLU A 252 -3.88 -1.09 -4.59
C GLU A 252 -5.04 -1.20 -5.60
N LEU A 253 -6.25 -0.69 -5.28
CA LEU A 253 -7.42 -0.74 -6.16
C LEU A 253 -7.66 0.56 -6.94
N ALA A 254 -7.15 1.68 -6.45
CA ALA A 254 -7.43 3.01 -7.01
C ALA A 254 -7.22 3.11 -8.53
N PRO A 255 -6.15 2.55 -9.13
CA PRO A 255 -5.96 2.59 -10.59
C PRO A 255 -7.09 1.85 -11.34
N PHE A 256 -7.49 0.68 -10.85
CA PHE A 256 -8.51 -0.15 -11.50
C PHE A 256 -9.92 0.43 -11.32
N LEU A 257 -10.23 0.98 -10.15
CA LEU A 257 -11.49 1.73 -9.92
C LEU A 257 -11.57 2.94 -10.84
N THR A 258 -10.46 3.68 -10.99
CA THR A 258 -10.39 4.83 -11.90
C THR A 258 -10.62 4.41 -13.35
N ILE A 259 -9.93 3.36 -13.81
CA ILE A 259 -10.13 2.80 -15.16
C ILE A 259 -11.58 2.36 -15.35
N PHE A 260 -12.15 1.62 -14.39
CA PHE A 260 -13.53 1.14 -14.46
C PHE A 260 -14.53 2.30 -14.63
N LEU A 261 -14.46 3.32 -13.76
CA LEU A 261 -15.37 4.47 -13.81
C LEU A 261 -15.25 5.27 -15.12
N TRP A 262 -14.03 5.62 -15.54
CA TRP A 262 -13.82 6.38 -16.77
C TRP A 262 -14.16 5.55 -18.01
N ALA A 263 -13.84 4.26 -18.05
CA ALA A 263 -14.20 3.38 -19.14
C ALA A 263 -15.72 3.21 -19.24
N SER A 264 -16.49 3.18 -18.13
CA SER A 264 -17.96 3.22 -18.19
C SER A 264 -18.46 4.47 -18.92
N VAL A 265 -17.93 5.64 -18.58
CA VAL A 265 -18.30 6.92 -19.24
C VAL A 265 -17.93 6.89 -20.72
N LEU A 266 -16.70 6.46 -21.04
CA LEU A 266 -16.21 6.40 -22.42
C LEU A 266 -16.98 5.38 -23.28
N LEU A 267 -17.35 4.23 -22.72
CA LEU A 267 -18.20 3.24 -23.40
C LEU A 267 -19.60 3.82 -23.67
N PHE A 268 -20.19 4.52 -22.70
CA PHE A 268 -21.49 5.16 -22.85
C PHE A 268 -21.46 6.27 -23.92
N LEU A 269 -20.51 7.20 -23.84
CA LEU A 269 -20.34 8.27 -24.82
C LEU A 269 -20.00 7.72 -26.21
N GLY A 270 -19.14 6.71 -26.29
CA GLY A 270 -18.82 6.01 -27.52
C GLY A 270 -20.05 5.34 -28.15
N GLY A 271 -20.89 4.71 -27.33
CA GLY A 271 -22.18 4.16 -27.76
C GLY A 271 -23.11 5.23 -28.34
N LEU A 272 -23.22 6.40 -27.70
CA LEU A 272 -23.99 7.54 -28.21
C LEU A 272 -23.43 8.08 -29.53
N LEU A 273 -22.10 8.21 -29.65
CA LEU A 273 -21.44 8.63 -30.88
C LEU A 273 -21.71 7.66 -32.04
N MET A 274 -21.81 6.36 -31.77
CA MET A 274 -22.16 5.34 -32.77
C MET A 274 -23.59 5.49 -33.31
N VAL A 275 -24.50 6.16 -32.60
CA VAL A 275 -25.87 6.45 -33.09
C VAL A 275 -25.86 7.53 -34.19
N ILE A 276 -24.87 8.42 -34.14
CA ILE A 276 -24.70 9.54 -35.06
C ILE A 276 -24.17 9.04 -36.41
N ARG A 277 -24.50 9.75 -37.50
CA ARG A 277 -24.03 9.41 -38.85
C ARG A 277 -22.56 9.80 -39.04
N LEU A 278 -21.65 8.89 -38.72
CA LEU A 278 -20.21 9.04 -38.91
C LEU A 278 -19.73 8.43 -40.24
N PRO A 279 -18.59 8.89 -40.80
CA PRO A 279 -17.95 8.25 -41.94
C PRO A 279 -17.59 6.79 -41.64
N LYS A 280 -17.71 5.90 -42.65
CA LYS A 280 -17.52 4.45 -42.48
C LYS A 280 -16.22 4.07 -41.77
N THR A 281 -15.11 4.70 -42.14
CA THR A 281 -13.79 4.43 -41.52
C THR A 281 -13.79 4.84 -40.06
N ALA A 282 -14.35 6.01 -39.72
CA ALA A 282 -14.45 6.48 -38.34
C ALA A 282 -15.33 5.57 -37.48
N THR A 283 -16.50 5.13 -37.99
CA THR A 283 -17.37 4.18 -37.29
C THR A 283 -16.66 2.85 -37.02
N ARG A 284 -15.92 2.32 -38.01
CA ARG A 284 -15.18 1.06 -37.86
C ARG A 284 -14.03 1.19 -36.86
N SER A 285 -13.26 2.28 -36.93
CA SER A 285 -12.20 2.54 -35.96
C SER A 285 -12.76 2.69 -34.55
N LEU A 286 -13.87 3.44 -34.39
CA LEU A 286 -14.54 3.59 -33.10
C LEU A 286 -15.06 2.24 -32.58
N ALA A 287 -15.63 1.38 -33.42
CA ALA A 287 -16.05 0.03 -33.01
C ALA A 287 -14.88 -0.80 -32.44
N VAL A 288 -13.71 -0.76 -33.08
CA VAL A 288 -12.51 -1.47 -32.58
C VAL A 288 -12.02 -0.86 -31.27
N VAL A 289 -11.99 0.47 -31.16
CA VAL A 289 -11.61 1.17 -29.91
C VAL A 289 -12.55 0.79 -28.77
N LEU A 290 -13.87 0.75 -29.01
CA LEU A 290 -14.86 0.37 -27.99
C LEU A 290 -14.74 -1.09 -27.58
N LEU A 291 -14.39 -1.98 -28.51
CA LEU A 291 -14.12 -3.38 -28.21
C LEU A 291 -12.87 -3.52 -27.31
N LEU A 292 -11.78 -2.82 -27.64
CA LEU A 292 -10.57 -2.81 -26.82
C LEU A 292 -10.83 -2.18 -25.44
N LEU A 293 -11.62 -1.11 -25.38
CA LEU A 293 -12.06 -0.50 -24.13
C LEU A 293 -12.91 -1.48 -23.31
N GLY A 294 -13.75 -2.29 -23.97
CA GLY A 294 -14.56 -3.33 -23.33
C GLY A 294 -13.73 -4.41 -22.64
N ILE A 295 -12.65 -4.90 -23.26
CA ILE A 295 -11.77 -5.89 -22.59
C ILE A 295 -10.95 -5.24 -21.47
N THR A 296 -10.51 -3.99 -21.63
CA THR A 296 -9.87 -3.23 -20.54
C THR A 296 -10.83 -3.03 -19.37
N TYR A 297 -12.09 -2.74 -19.66
CA TYR A 297 -13.15 -2.59 -18.66
C TYR A 297 -13.41 -3.90 -17.90
N MET A 298 -13.50 -5.02 -18.61
CA MET A 298 -13.61 -6.35 -18.00
C MET A 298 -12.40 -6.67 -17.13
N GLY A 299 -11.20 -6.36 -17.60
CA GLY A 299 -9.97 -6.51 -16.82
C GLY A 299 -10.00 -5.69 -15.53
N ALA A 300 -10.37 -4.42 -15.60
CA ALA A 300 -10.49 -3.56 -14.41
C ALA A 300 -11.49 -4.13 -13.40
N PHE A 301 -12.65 -4.61 -13.86
CA PHE A 301 -13.65 -5.26 -13.01
C PHE A 301 -13.11 -6.52 -12.31
N GLU A 302 -12.47 -7.43 -13.06
CA GLU A 302 -11.93 -8.66 -12.47
C GLU A 302 -10.78 -8.37 -11.49
N TYR A 303 -9.96 -7.34 -11.72
CA TYR A 303 -8.96 -6.87 -10.74
C TYR A 303 -9.59 -6.28 -9.48
N ILE A 304 -10.69 -5.53 -9.59
CA ILE A 304 -11.45 -5.01 -8.43
C ILE A 304 -12.02 -6.19 -7.63
N ARG A 305 -12.66 -7.15 -8.31
CA ARG A 305 -13.23 -8.35 -7.69
C ARG A 305 -12.15 -9.16 -6.96
N GLU A 306 -11.05 -9.47 -7.64
CA GLU A 306 -9.94 -10.24 -7.08
C GLU A 306 -9.25 -9.50 -5.94
N GLY A 307 -9.07 -8.18 -6.08
CA GLY A 307 -8.44 -7.35 -5.07
C GLY A 307 -9.31 -7.17 -3.83
N SER A 308 -10.64 -7.15 -3.98
CA SER A 308 -11.59 -6.97 -2.86
C SER A 308 -11.61 -8.14 -1.87
N ARG A 309 -11.32 -9.37 -2.32
CA ARG A 309 -11.25 -10.54 -1.42
C ARG A 309 -9.91 -10.71 -0.70
N ARG A 310 -8.90 -9.88 -1.01
CA ARG A 310 -7.59 -9.97 -0.36
C ARG A 310 -7.71 -9.80 1.16
N PRO A 311 -6.90 -10.53 1.95
CA PRO A 311 -5.78 -11.39 1.57
C PRO A 311 -6.15 -12.85 1.26
N PHE A 312 -7.43 -13.13 0.99
CA PHE A 312 -7.96 -14.47 0.81
C PHE A 312 -8.07 -14.87 -0.66
N THR A 313 -8.01 -16.19 -0.90
CA THR A 313 -8.52 -16.79 -2.15
C THR A 313 -10.01 -17.10 -2.01
N LEU A 314 -10.43 -17.57 -0.83
CA LEU A 314 -11.82 -17.74 -0.41
C LEU A 314 -12.00 -16.97 0.89
N TYR A 315 -12.80 -15.90 0.84
CA TYR A 315 -12.90 -14.93 1.92
C TYR A 315 -13.24 -15.58 3.26
N GLY A 316 -12.43 -15.33 4.30
CA GLY A 316 -12.63 -15.88 5.64
C GLY A 316 -12.35 -17.38 5.81
N HIS A 317 -11.91 -18.10 4.77
CA HIS A 317 -11.66 -19.55 4.85
C HIS A 317 -10.22 -19.95 4.50
N ILE A 318 -9.68 -19.46 3.38
CA ILE A 318 -8.30 -19.76 2.94
C ILE A 318 -7.56 -18.53 2.41
N TYR A 319 -6.36 -18.30 2.92
CA TYR A 319 -5.47 -17.22 2.49
C TYR A 319 -4.84 -17.49 1.12
N ALA A 320 -4.35 -16.44 0.46
CA ALA A 320 -3.68 -16.53 -0.84
C ALA A 320 -2.43 -17.45 -0.84
N ASN A 321 -1.79 -17.65 0.31
CA ASN A 321 -0.69 -18.60 0.52
C ASN A 321 -1.15 -20.04 0.81
N SER A 322 -2.44 -20.34 0.61
CA SER A 322 -3.03 -21.67 0.82
C SER A 322 -2.97 -22.20 2.26
N ILE A 323 -2.99 -21.29 3.25
CA ILE A 323 -3.17 -21.61 4.66
C ILE A 323 -4.64 -21.40 5.02
N LEU A 324 -5.27 -22.40 5.65
CA LEU A 324 -6.65 -22.27 6.14
C LEU A 324 -6.68 -21.35 7.35
N VAL A 325 -7.72 -20.53 7.45
CA VAL A 325 -7.89 -19.60 8.59
C VAL A 325 -7.88 -20.34 9.92
N LYS A 326 -8.54 -21.49 10.00
CA LYS A 326 -8.58 -22.33 11.20
C LYS A 326 -7.23 -22.96 11.59
N ASP A 327 -6.29 -23.07 10.65
CA ASP A 327 -5.00 -23.70 10.88
C ASP A 327 -3.90 -22.67 11.20
N LEU A 328 -4.22 -21.36 11.16
CA LEU A 328 -3.25 -20.27 11.29
C LEU A 328 -2.42 -20.40 12.57
N ASP A 329 -3.07 -20.56 13.72
CA ASP A 329 -2.42 -20.65 15.04
C ASP A 329 -1.56 -21.91 15.16
N ALA A 330 -2.06 -23.04 14.62
CA ALA A 330 -1.33 -24.30 14.64
C ALA A 330 -0.05 -24.24 13.78
N VAL A 331 -0.11 -23.58 12.63
CA VAL A 331 1.07 -23.34 11.78
C VAL A 331 2.01 -22.36 12.46
N GLN A 332 1.49 -21.31 13.09
CA GLN A 332 2.31 -20.33 13.81
C GLN A 332 3.07 -20.94 14.99
N ALA A 333 2.44 -21.85 15.73
CA ALA A 333 3.07 -22.56 16.83
C ALA A 333 4.18 -23.53 16.37
N LYS A 334 4.02 -24.17 15.20
CA LYS A 334 4.98 -25.16 14.67
C LYS A 334 6.07 -24.57 13.77
N GLY A 335 5.79 -23.46 13.10
CA GLY A 335 6.59 -22.95 11.99
C GLY A 335 6.12 -23.45 10.62
N ILE A 336 6.42 -22.67 9.58
CA ILE A 336 6.04 -22.96 8.19
C ILE A 336 6.73 -24.22 7.68
N LEU A 337 8.04 -24.37 7.91
CA LEU A 337 8.84 -25.49 7.39
C LEU A 337 8.40 -26.81 7.99
N ALA A 338 8.10 -26.84 9.30
CA ALA A 338 7.55 -28.01 9.95
C ALA A 338 6.17 -28.39 9.37
N SER A 339 5.35 -27.39 9.02
CA SER A 339 3.98 -27.57 8.53
C SER A 339 3.87 -27.88 7.03
N ALA A 340 4.83 -27.45 6.21
CA ALA A 340 4.79 -27.62 4.75
C ALA A 340 5.35 -28.97 4.30
N LYS A 341 4.71 -29.69 3.38
CA LYS A 341 5.18 -31.04 2.99
C LYS A 341 6.44 -31.05 2.12
N TRP A 342 6.60 -30.04 1.27
CA TRP A 342 7.57 -30.03 0.17
C TRP A 342 8.71 -29.02 0.41
N THR A 343 9.27 -29.01 1.62
CA THR A 343 10.35 -28.11 2.03
C THR A 343 11.39 -28.84 2.86
N ASP A 344 12.59 -28.26 2.93
CA ASP A 344 13.54 -28.60 3.96
C ASP A 344 12.97 -28.25 5.34
N LYS A 345 13.35 -29.02 6.36
CA LYS A 345 12.78 -28.92 7.72
C LYS A 345 13.64 -28.12 8.68
N GLU A 346 14.91 -27.95 8.35
CA GLU A 346 15.90 -27.33 9.21
C GLU A 346 16.63 -26.21 8.48
N ILE A 347 17.01 -25.18 9.25
CA ILE A 347 17.76 -24.03 8.77
C ILE A 347 19.20 -24.16 9.26
N THR A 348 20.14 -24.25 8.33
CA THR A 348 21.58 -24.21 8.57
C THR A 348 22.18 -22.94 7.94
N ALA A 349 23.44 -22.64 8.26
CA ALA A 349 24.13 -21.49 7.68
C ALA A 349 24.28 -21.62 6.15
N GLU A 350 24.49 -22.86 5.66
CA GLU A 350 24.72 -23.18 4.26
C GLU A 350 23.43 -23.16 3.44
N ASN A 351 22.31 -23.59 4.03
CA ASN A 351 21.03 -23.70 3.32
C ASN A 351 20.09 -22.49 3.52
N ARG A 352 20.47 -21.50 4.35
CA ARG A 352 19.60 -20.36 4.73
C ARG A 352 18.90 -19.69 3.53
N LEU A 353 19.63 -19.41 2.45
CA LEU A 353 19.07 -18.76 1.26
C LEU A 353 18.15 -19.69 0.45
N LEU A 354 18.46 -20.99 0.40
CA LEU A 354 17.61 -22.00 -0.23
C LEU A 354 16.28 -22.12 0.53
N VAL A 355 16.35 -22.23 1.86
CA VAL A 355 15.17 -22.25 2.74
C VAL A 355 14.38 -20.95 2.58
N GLY A 356 15.06 -19.80 2.56
CA GLY A 356 14.43 -18.51 2.30
C GLY A 356 13.67 -18.46 0.96
N ARG A 357 14.22 -19.07 -0.09
CA ARG A 357 13.53 -19.24 -1.38
C ARG A 357 12.30 -20.15 -1.27
N GLN A 358 12.37 -21.24 -0.52
CA GLN A 358 11.23 -22.12 -0.28
C GLN A 358 10.10 -21.40 0.48
N LEU A 359 10.45 -20.62 1.51
CA LEU A 359 9.51 -19.78 2.25
C LEU A 359 8.88 -18.71 1.33
N PHE A 360 9.68 -18.08 0.47
CA PHE A 360 9.18 -17.13 -0.53
C PHE A 360 8.18 -17.80 -1.48
N ASN A 361 8.46 -19.02 -1.93
CA ASN A 361 7.58 -19.77 -2.82
C ASN A 361 6.24 -20.14 -2.16
N ILE A 362 6.20 -20.31 -0.85
CA ILE A 362 4.95 -20.63 -0.13
C ILE A 362 4.18 -19.33 0.19
N MET A 363 4.88 -18.33 0.71
CA MET A 363 4.24 -17.16 1.33
C MET A 363 4.05 -15.99 0.37
N CYS A 364 4.94 -15.82 -0.62
CA CYS A 364 5.04 -14.60 -1.40
C CYS A 364 4.74 -14.81 -2.89
N SER A 365 5.24 -15.88 -3.50
CA SER A 365 5.09 -16.14 -4.95
C SER A 365 3.64 -16.28 -5.46
N PRO A 366 2.63 -16.69 -4.64
CA PRO A 366 1.24 -16.65 -5.08
C PRO A 366 0.76 -15.24 -5.46
N CYS A 367 1.39 -14.19 -4.92
CA CYS A 367 1.04 -12.80 -5.16
C CYS A 367 2.11 -11.98 -5.88
N HIS A 368 3.39 -12.33 -5.74
CA HIS A 368 4.54 -11.56 -6.20
C HIS A 368 5.30 -12.28 -7.31
N SER A 369 5.71 -11.52 -8.32
CA SER A 369 6.72 -11.95 -9.29
C SER A 369 8.12 -11.51 -8.86
N VAL A 370 9.14 -12.04 -9.52
CA VAL A 370 10.55 -11.68 -9.39
C VAL A 370 11.03 -11.12 -10.72
N GLY A 371 11.23 -9.80 -10.80
CA GLY A 371 11.58 -9.10 -12.04
C GLY A 371 10.45 -9.02 -13.07
N GLY A 372 9.23 -9.38 -12.68
CA GLY A 372 8.07 -9.52 -13.54
C GLY A 372 7.24 -8.25 -13.76
N PRO A 373 6.18 -8.35 -14.59
CA PRO A 373 5.28 -7.22 -14.82
C PRO A 373 4.25 -7.05 -13.68
N MET A 374 3.93 -8.11 -12.94
CA MET A 374 2.89 -8.07 -11.90
C MET A 374 3.49 -8.14 -10.50
N ARG A 375 3.37 -7.05 -9.73
CA ARG A 375 3.80 -6.96 -8.31
C ARG A 375 5.19 -7.52 -8.05
N ASP A 376 6.12 -7.03 -8.83
CA ASP A 376 7.53 -7.40 -8.74
C ASP A 376 8.08 -7.12 -7.33
N ILE A 377 8.45 -8.18 -6.62
CA ILE A 377 9.01 -8.07 -5.28
C ILE A 377 10.30 -7.25 -5.30
N LYS A 378 11.11 -7.33 -6.36
CA LYS A 378 12.38 -6.58 -6.44
C LYS A 378 12.10 -5.08 -6.41
N LYS A 379 11.14 -4.61 -7.20
CA LYS A 379 10.73 -3.19 -7.18
C LYS A 379 10.15 -2.78 -5.82
N MET A 380 9.30 -3.63 -5.23
CA MET A 380 8.61 -3.30 -3.97
C MET A 380 9.53 -3.32 -2.75
N SER A 381 10.56 -4.17 -2.73
CA SER A 381 11.53 -4.25 -1.63
C SER A 381 12.83 -3.49 -1.90
N ALA A 382 12.94 -2.77 -3.02
CA ALA A 382 14.15 -2.05 -3.42
C ALA A 382 14.66 -1.05 -2.38
N LYS A 383 13.77 -0.47 -1.55
CA LYS A 383 14.17 0.50 -0.52
C LYS A 383 14.81 -0.12 0.72
N TYR A 384 14.62 -1.42 0.97
CA TYR A 384 15.12 -2.07 2.18
C TYR A 384 16.59 -2.48 2.01
N GLU A 385 17.49 -1.77 2.68
CA GLU A 385 18.95 -1.95 2.52
C GLU A 385 19.52 -3.07 3.41
N SER A 386 18.76 -3.59 4.37
CA SER A 386 19.19 -4.62 5.31
C SER A 386 18.16 -5.73 5.51
N VAL A 387 18.64 -6.90 5.95
CA VAL A 387 17.78 -8.04 6.33
C VAL A 387 16.83 -7.61 7.45
N TYR A 388 17.34 -6.89 8.46
CA TYR A 388 16.53 -6.37 9.57
C TYR A 388 15.32 -5.56 9.09
N ALA A 389 15.52 -4.65 8.13
CA ALA A 389 14.47 -3.81 7.59
C ALA A 389 13.37 -4.63 6.90
N MET A 390 13.79 -5.63 6.12
CA MET A 390 12.86 -6.55 5.46
C MET A 390 12.13 -7.43 6.48
N GLU A 391 12.79 -7.89 7.54
CA GLU A 391 12.10 -8.60 8.61
C GLU A 391 11.07 -7.74 9.33
N ALA A 392 11.37 -6.46 9.59
CA ALA A 392 10.42 -5.54 10.20
C ALA A 392 9.16 -5.37 9.33
N GLU A 393 9.34 -5.23 8.01
CA GLU A 393 8.23 -5.18 7.05
C GLU A 393 7.42 -6.49 7.05
N ILE A 394 8.07 -7.65 7.06
CA ILE A 394 7.38 -8.96 7.12
C ILE A 394 6.56 -9.09 8.40
N SER A 395 7.07 -8.61 9.55
CA SER A 395 6.33 -8.60 10.81
C SER A 395 5.05 -7.75 10.79
N GLY A 396 4.97 -6.76 9.89
CA GLY A 396 3.78 -5.92 9.70
C GLY A 396 2.67 -6.56 8.86
N GLN A 397 2.94 -7.69 8.20
CA GLN A 397 1.97 -8.40 7.33
C GLN A 397 0.76 -8.88 8.14
N GLY A 398 -0.44 -8.66 7.62
CA GLY A 398 -1.71 -9.01 8.28
C GLY A 398 -2.13 -8.08 9.44
N ARG A 399 -1.28 -7.13 9.87
CA ARG A 399 -1.61 -6.12 10.89
C ARG A 399 -2.06 -4.81 10.26
N LEU A 400 -1.09 -4.02 9.79
CA LEU A 400 -1.33 -2.78 9.04
C LEU A 400 -1.40 -3.05 7.54
N ILE A 401 -0.63 -4.03 7.04
CA ILE A 401 -0.67 -4.46 5.64
C ILE A 401 -1.73 -5.55 5.48
N ARG A 402 -3.00 -5.15 5.52
CA ARG A 402 -4.16 -6.07 5.49
C ARG A 402 -4.39 -6.73 4.12
N CYS A 403 -3.77 -6.20 3.06
CA CYS A 403 -3.85 -6.79 1.72
C CYS A 403 -2.98 -8.04 1.53
N MET A 404 -2.14 -8.36 2.53
CA MET A 404 -1.27 -9.54 2.57
C MET A 404 -1.70 -10.46 3.72
N PRO A 405 -1.59 -11.80 3.55
CA PRO A 405 -1.79 -12.73 4.65
C PRO A 405 -0.82 -12.46 5.81
N PRO A 406 -1.18 -12.78 7.06
CA PRO A 406 -0.23 -12.74 8.17
C PRO A 406 0.98 -13.65 7.91
N PHE A 407 2.16 -13.19 8.31
CA PHE A 407 3.34 -14.06 8.32
C PHE A 407 3.29 -14.96 9.56
N VAL A 408 3.18 -16.27 9.34
CA VAL A 408 3.04 -17.28 10.42
C VAL A 408 4.34 -18.02 10.74
N GLY A 409 5.45 -17.66 10.11
CA GLY A 409 6.72 -18.31 10.39
C GLY A 409 7.34 -17.84 11.71
N ASN A 410 8.22 -18.67 12.27
CA ASN A 410 9.00 -18.29 13.44
C ASN A 410 10.10 -17.25 13.09
N THR A 411 10.85 -16.78 14.09
CA THR A 411 11.90 -15.76 13.88
C THR A 411 13.00 -16.21 12.92
N GLN A 412 13.43 -17.48 12.97
CA GLN A 412 14.47 -18.00 12.08
C GLN A 412 13.97 -18.10 10.64
N GLU A 413 12.72 -18.53 10.45
CA GLU A 413 12.07 -18.58 9.13
C GLU A 413 11.89 -17.18 8.55
N ARG A 414 11.46 -16.21 9.35
CA ARG A 414 11.35 -14.81 8.93
C ARG A 414 12.69 -14.25 8.48
N HIS A 415 13.74 -14.51 9.27
CA HIS A 415 15.10 -14.11 8.95
C HIS A 415 15.58 -14.75 7.64
N ALA A 416 15.40 -16.06 7.46
CA ALA A 416 15.76 -16.75 6.22
C ALA A 416 15.03 -16.19 4.99
N LEU A 417 13.71 -15.90 5.10
CA LEU A 417 12.94 -15.25 4.05
C LEU A 417 13.47 -13.86 3.73
N ALA A 418 13.72 -13.04 4.75
CA ALA A 418 14.28 -11.70 4.58
C ALA A 418 15.68 -11.73 3.95
N SER A 419 16.55 -12.64 4.39
CA SER A 419 17.87 -12.88 3.79
C SER A 419 17.76 -13.26 2.32
N TYR A 420 16.83 -14.14 1.94
CA TYR A 420 16.64 -14.47 0.52
C TYR A 420 16.19 -13.26 -0.30
N ILE A 421 15.27 -12.43 0.21
CA ILE A 421 14.83 -11.23 -0.52
C ILE A 421 15.96 -10.23 -0.68
N ILE A 422 16.75 -9.97 0.37
CA ILE A 422 17.79 -8.93 0.37
C ILE A 422 19.11 -9.42 -0.23
N GLU A 423 19.62 -10.55 0.24
CA GLU A 423 20.90 -11.09 -0.21
C GLU A 423 20.73 -11.89 -1.50
N GLY A 424 19.69 -12.70 -1.61
CA GLY A 424 19.44 -13.55 -2.78
C GLY A 424 18.94 -12.77 -4.00
N LEU A 425 17.81 -12.07 -3.88
CA LEU A 425 17.17 -11.40 -5.03
C LEU A 425 17.82 -10.05 -5.39
N HIS A 426 18.27 -9.30 -4.39
CA HIS A 426 18.92 -8.00 -4.58
C HIS A 426 20.45 -8.07 -4.60
N GLY A 427 21.06 -9.18 -4.21
CA GLY A 427 22.53 -9.31 -4.17
C GLY A 427 23.19 -8.41 -3.11
N ARG A 428 22.42 -7.91 -2.12
CA ARG A 428 22.94 -6.98 -1.11
C ARG A 428 23.64 -7.77 -0.02
N LYS A 429 24.87 -7.36 0.29
CA LYS A 429 25.56 -7.83 1.49
C LYS A 429 25.18 -6.93 2.65
N GLU A 430 25.08 -7.50 3.84
CA GLU A 430 24.84 -6.73 5.06
C GLU A 430 25.95 -5.68 5.23
N GLN A 431 25.56 -4.41 5.21
CA GLN A 431 26.48 -3.29 5.36
C GLN A 431 26.55 -2.91 6.84
N THR A 432 27.71 -3.14 7.46
CA THR A 432 28.00 -2.58 8.78
C THR A 432 28.29 -1.09 8.62
N THR A 433 27.42 -0.24 9.17
CA THR A 433 27.75 1.19 9.28
C THR A 433 28.79 1.34 10.39
N PRO A 434 29.97 1.91 10.13
CA PRO A 434 30.93 2.16 11.20
C PRO A 434 30.33 3.09 12.25
N PRO A 435 30.65 2.90 13.54
CA PRO A 435 30.18 3.77 14.60
C PRO A 435 30.61 5.21 14.31
N PRO A 436 29.80 6.24 14.64
CA PRO A 436 30.23 7.62 14.51
C PRO A 436 31.48 7.85 15.37
N GLN A 437 32.57 8.32 14.75
CA GLN A 437 33.76 8.72 15.48
C GLN A 437 33.57 10.13 16.05
N LEU A 438 33.75 10.25 17.36
CA LEU A 438 33.72 11.53 18.05
C LEU A 438 34.92 12.38 17.62
N SER A 439 34.67 13.61 17.16
CA SER A 439 35.75 14.48 16.66
C SER A 439 36.67 15.03 17.76
N ALA A 440 36.18 15.12 19.00
CA ALA A 440 36.94 15.39 20.23
C ALA A 440 36.07 15.03 21.44
N PRO A 441 36.61 14.82 22.64
CA PRO A 441 35.81 14.79 23.87
C PRO A 441 35.27 16.20 24.21
N PRO A 442 34.22 16.30 25.04
CA PRO A 442 33.78 17.57 25.62
C PRO A 442 34.91 18.30 26.35
N LEU A 443 34.77 19.61 26.51
CA LEU A 443 35.72 20.38 27.32
C LEU A 443 35.75 19.87 28.76
N ALA A 444 36.95 19.78 29.34
CA ALA A 444 37.11 19.39 30.72
C ALA A 444 36.34 20.33 31.67
N PRO A 445 35.80 19.82 32.80
CA PRO A 445 35.22 20.65 33.85
C PRO A 445 36.19 21.75 34.30
N LEU A 446 35.65 22.89 34.71
CA LEU A 446 36.45 23.95 35.32
C LEU A 446 36.87 23.54 36.74
N PRO A 447 38.05 23.97 37.21
CA PRO A 447 38.49 23.69 38.57
C PRO A 447 37.55 24.34 39.59
N PHE A 448 37.32 23.65 40.70
CA PHE A 448 36.57 24.13 41.86
C PHE A 448 37.36 23.75 43.12
N ASP A 449 37.59 24.73 44.00
CA ASP A 449 38.30 24.55 45.26
C ASP A 449 37.29 24.59 46.43
N PRO A 450 37.00 23.44 47.07
CA PRO A 450 36.06 23.39 48.18
C PRO A 450 36.52 24.20 49.40
N GLU A 451 37.80 24.54 49.55
CA GLU A 451 38.30 25.32 50.70
C GLU A 451 38.33 26.83 50.44
N ARG A 452 38.40 27.24 49.16
CA ARG A 452 38.61 28.67 48.80
C ARG A 452 37.43 29.33 48.10
N ASP A 453 36.67 28.60 47.31
CA ASP A 453 35.61 29.20 46.50
C ASP A 453 34.39 29.51 47.36
N GLY A 454 34.00 30.79 47.43
CA GLY A 454 32.83 31.24 48.20
C GLY A 454 31.47 30.93 47.53
N TYR A 455 31.48 30.47 46.27
CA TYR A 455 30.30 30.21 45.47
C TYR A 455 30.41 28.87 44.74
N VAL A 456 29.27 28.20 44.53
CA VAL A 456 29.13 27.08 43.59
C VAL A 456 28.15 27.48 42.50
N LEU A 457 28.53 27.27 41.24
CA LEU A 457 27.64 27.43 40.10
C LEU A 457 27.27 26.06 39.55
N LEU A 458 26.00 25.69 39.70
CA LEU A 458 25.43 24.46 39.16
C LEU A 458 24.78 24.76 37.81
N ALA A 459 24.95 23.86 36.84
CA ALA A 459 24.32 23.98 35.53
C ALA A 459 23.92 22.62 34.95
N TRP A 460 22.78 22.59 34.27
CA TRP A 460 22.19 21.36 33.71
C TRP A 460 21.23 21.69 32.55
N ASN A 461 20.76 20.65 31.86
CA ASN A 461 19.71 20.78 30.85
C ASN A 461 18.44 20.01 31.22
N SER A 462 17.33 20.30 30.52
CA SER A 462 16.01 19.70 30.81
C SER A 462 15.89 18.23 30.37
N LEU A 463 16.55 17.85 29.27
CA LEU A 463 16.29 16.57 28.58
C LEU A 463 17.38 15.50 28.73
N GLY A 464 18.58 15.86 29.18
CA GLY A 464 19.75 14.99 29.07
C GLY A 464 20.27 15.01 27.63
N MET A 465 19.67 14.24 26.72
CA MET A 465 19.95 14.31 25.27
C MET A 465 18.76 14.89 24.53
N HIS A 466 19.00 15.89 23.69
CA HIS A 466 18.04 16.34 22.68
C HIS A 466 18.30 15.62 21.36
N SER A 467 17.25 15.38 20.57
CA SER A 467 17.38 14.80 19.23
C SER A 467 16.86 15.80 18.21
N ILE A 468 17.47 15.88 17.03
CA ILE A 468 16.98 16.74 15.94
C ILE A 468 16.83 15.94 14.64
N SER A 469 15.87 16.32 13.80
CA SER A 469 15.59 15.61 12.54
C SER A 469 16.52 15.98 11.37
N ASP A 470 17.27 17.08 11.49
CA ASP A 470 18.23 17.68 10.54
C ASP A 470 17.84 17.76 9.04
N ALA A 471 16.63 17.33 8.65
CA ALA A 471 16.06 17.26 7.31
C ALA A 471 14.91 18.26 7.11
N ASP A 472 15.04 19.44 7.74
CA ASP A 472 13.98 20.46 7.85
C ASP A 472 13.40 20.95 6.51
N GLY A 473 14.16 20.82 5.41
CA GLY A 473 13.68 21.11 4.06
C GLY A 473 12.62 20.15 3.52
N THR A 474 12.38 19.03 4.21
CA THR A 474 11.31 18.07 3.89
C THR A 474 10.30 17.98 5.04
N PHE A 475 10.78 17.69 6.25
CA PHE A 475 9.95 17.69 7.46
C PHE A 475 10.80 18.00 8.70
N SER A 476 10.15 18.51 9.75
CA SER A 476 10.76 18.71 11.06
C SER A 476 9.99 17.95 12.12
N LEU A 477 10.69 17.08 12.84
CA LEU A 477 10.18 16.40 14.03
C LEU A 477 10.60 17.12 15.30
N MET A 478 11.87 17.51 15.39
CA MET A 478 12.42 18.22 16.54
C MET A 478 13.43 19.25 16.05
N PRO A 479 13.18 20.56 16.29
CA PRO A 479 14.09 21.61 15.86
C PRO A 479 15.36 21.64 16.73
N PRO A 480 16.44 22.30 16.26
CA PRO A 480 17.59 22.65 17.10
C PRO A 480 17.16 23.42 18.35
N ALA A 481 17.33 22.81 19.52
CA ALA A 481 16.98 23.40 20.81
C ALA A 481 17.68 22.67 21.96
N ASN A 482 18.07 23.42 22.98
CA ASN A 482 18.45 22.92 24.30
C ASN A 482 18.12 24.00 25.34
N ASP A 483 17.65 23.59 26.51
CA ASP A 483 17.42 24.53 27.61
C ASP A 483 18.60 24.45 28.57
N LEU A 484 19.25 25.58 28.82
CA LEU A 484 20.36 25.67 29.76
C LEU A 484 19.84 26.28 31.06
N PHE A 485 20.01 25.56 32.16
CA PHE A 485 19.67 26.02 33.50
C PHE A 485 20.95 26.25 34.29
N ALA A 486 20.93 27.27 35.14
CA ALA A 486 22.00 27.54 36.08
C ALA A 486 21.46 28.06 37.41
N GLN A 487 22.13 27.69 38.49
CA GLN A 487 21.84 28.18 39.83
C GLN A 487 23.15 28.50 40.56
N LEU A 488 23.27 29.74 41.02
CA LEU A 488 24.39 30.18 41.84
C LEU A 488 24.04 29.98 43.31
N VAL A 489 24.92 29.30 44.04
CA VAL A 489 24.78 29.05 45.47
C VAL A 489 25.95 29.71 46.19
N ARG A 490 25.66 30.63 47.11
CA ARG A 490 26.64 31.18 48.04
C ARG A 490 26.89 30.15 49.14
N ARG A 491 28.16 29.82 49.37
CA ARG A 491 28.59 28.84 50.37
C ARG A 491 28.75 29.52 51.72
N GLY A 492 28.43 28.78 52.77
CA GLY A 492 28.52 29.20 54.16
C GLY A 492 27.88 28.17 55.07
N PRO A 493 27.79 28.43 56.39
CA PRO A 493 27.11 27.54 57.35
C PRO A 493 25.68 27.21 56.96
N THR A 494 25.01 28.13 56.25
CA THR A 494 23.72 27.92 55.60
C THR A 494 23.86 28.30 54.12
N PRO A 495 23.85 27.35 53.18
CA PRO A 495 23.94 27.63 51.76
C PRO A 495 22.71 28.41 51.26
N GLU A 496 22.93 29.40 50.41
CA GLU A 496 21.86 30.27 49.90
C GLU A 496 21.90 30.38 48.38
N VAL A 497 20.72 30.26 47.75
CA VAL A 497 20.58 30.48 46.31
C VAL A 497 20.57 31.98 46.03
N VAL A 498 21.49 32.43 45.17
CA VAL A 498 21.67 33.84 44.81
C VAL A 498 20.93 34.14 43.51
N THR A 499 19.91 35.00 43.59
CA THR A 499 19.09 35.43 42.45
C THR A 499 19.17 36.93 42.16
N GLU A 500 19.69 37.72 43.09
CA GLU A 500 19.77 39.18 43.02
C GLU A 500 21.22 39.64 42.99
N GLY A 501 21.46 40.84 42.45
CA GLY A 501 22.81 41.42 42.38
C GLY A 501 23.79 40.70 41.45
N VAL A 502 23.35 39.68 40.70
CA VAL A 502 24.21 38.87 39.82
C VAL A 502 23.69 38.84 38.38
N VAL A 503 24.61 38.63 37.44
CA VAL A 503 24.32 38.37 36.02
C VAL A 503 24.98 37.06 35.65
N LEU A 504 24.18 36.12 35.13
CA LEU A 504 24.68 34.86 34.58
C LEU A 504 24.72 34.95 33.07
N SER A 505 25.85 34.56 32.49
CA SER A 505 26.05 34.51 31.04
C SER A 505 26.52 33.13 30.61
N PHE A 506 26.25 32.78 29.36
CA PHE A 506 26.65 31.51 28.77
C PHE A 506 27.35 31.72 27.43
N ARG A 507 28.21 30.78 27.05
CA ARG A 507 28.87 30.74 25.75
C ARG A 507 29.21 29.30 25.35
N VAL A 508 28.88 28.91 24.13
CA VAL A 508 29.26 27.61 23.56
C VAL A 508 30.77 27.54 23.31
N GLU A 509 31.32 26.34 23.31
CA GLU A 509 32.73 26.10 22.95
C GLU A 509 33.06 26.49 21.49
N PRO A 510 34.34 26.79 21.21
CA PRO A 510 34.78 27.13 19.86
C PRO A 510 34.44 26.06 18.82
N GLY A 511 33.89 26.49 17.68
CA GLY A 511 33.48 25.64 16.57
C GLY A 511 31.98 25.32 16.52
N PHE A 512 31.18 25.70 17.52
CA PHE A 512 29.72 25.48 17.55
C PHE A 512 28.90 26.76 17.48
N GLU A 513 29.52 27.91 17.26
CA GLU A 513 28.87 29.22 17.30
C GLU A 513 27.93 29.47 16.10
N LYS A 514 28.09 28.69 15.02
CA LYS A 514 27.40 28.89 13.73
C LYS A 514 26.61 27.66 13.26
N PRO A 515 25.61 27.18 14.02
CA PRO A 515 24.81 26.01 13.62
C PRO A 515 24.04 26.19 12.29
N ALA A 516 23.70 27.41 11.87
CA ALA A 516 23.03 27.68 10.59
C ALA A 516 23.89 27.33 9.37
N ALA A 517 25.22 27.27 9.54
CA ALA A 517 26.11 26.77 8.49
C ALA A 517 26.06 25.24 8.34
N GLN A 518 25.46 24.52 9.30
CA GLN A 518 25.48 23.06 9.37
C GLN A 518 24.15 22.41 9.00
N VAL A 519 23.03 23.06 9.32
CA VAL A 519 21.67 22.53 9.06
C VAL A 519 20.77 23.59 8.46
N GLY A 520 19.77 23.15 7.68
CA GLY A 520 18.87 24.02 6.91
C GLY A 520 17.75 24.69 7.72
N PHE A 521 17.65 24.42 9.03
CA PHE A 521 16.52 24.83 9.87
C PHE A 521 16.07 26.30 9.70
N TRP A 522 17.00 27.26 9.73
CA TRP A 522 16.68 28.70 9.62
C TRP A 522 16.10 29.09 8.26
N LYS A 523 16.55 28.44 7.18
CA LYS A 523 16.03 28.65 5.82
C LYS A 523 14.57 28.22 5.73
N ASP A 524 14.22 27.12 6.37
CA ASP A 524 12.90 26.49 6.30
C ASP A 524 11.96 26.95 7.43
N LEU A 525 12.48 27.72 8.39
CA LEU A 525 11.75 28.25 9.55
C LEU A 525 10.46 29.00 9.19
N PRO A 526 10.42 29.87 8.15
CA PRO A 526 9.19 30.58 7.80
C PRO A 526 8.07 29.62 7.40
N ALA A 527 8.40 28.53 6.69
CA ALA A 527 7.42 27.53 6.26
C ALA A 527 6.99 26.63 7.43
N LEU A 528 7.92 26.29 8.33
CA LEU A 528 7.66 25.37 9.46
C LEU A 528 6.96 26.05 10.64
N PHE A 529 7.33 27.29 10.98
CA PHE A 529 6.90 27.99 12.20
C PHE A 529 6.19 29.33 11.94
N GLY A 530 6.02 29.74 10.68
CA GLY A 530 5.33 30.98 10.34
C GLY A 530 6.06 32.25 10.76
N ARG A 531 7.38 32.16 11.03
CA ARG A 531 8.22 33.30 11.43
C ARG A 531 9.65 33.14 10.95
N SER A 532 10.34 34.26 10.82
CA SER A 532 11.76 34.34 10.49
C SER A 532 12.56 34.74 11.72
N LEU A 533 13.76 34.18 11.87
CA LEU A 533 14.74 34.55 12.89
C LEU A 533 16.10 34.75 12.21
N PRO A 534 16.98 35.60 12.76
CA PRO A 534 18.36 35.65 12.29
C PRO A 534 19.05 34.29 12.43
N ASP A 535 20.03 34.02 11.57
CA ASP A 535 20.84 32.82 11.65
C ASP A 535 21.43 32.64 13.05
N ASN A 536 21.43 31.39 13.53
CA ASN A 536 21.97 30.98 14.83
C ASN A 536 21.18 31.49 16.05
N ILE A 537 20.00 32.09 15.84
CA ILE A 537 19.06 32.44 16.92
C ILE A 537 17.99 31.36 17.03
N GLY A 538 17.78 30.87 18.25
CA GLY A 538 16.82 29.82 18.59
C GLY A 538 15.39 30.34 18.72
N LEU A 539 14.44 29.41 18.85
CA LEU A 539 13.00 29.71 18.87
C LEU A 539 12.55 30.61 20.04
N SER A 540 13.35 30.76 21.08
CA SER A 540 13.13 31.66 22.22
C SER A 540 13.77 33.05 22.04
N GLY A 541 14.53 33.28 20.96
CA GLY A 541 15.36 34.46 20.76
C GLY A 541 16.78 34.35 21.33
N GLN A 542 17.15 33.21 21.94
CA GLN A 542 18.49 32.98 22.48
C GLN A 542 19.48 32.54 21.38
N GLY A 543 20.71 33.06 21.42
CA GLY A 543 21.83 32.60 20.59
C GLY A 543 22.68 31.53 21.30
N LEU A 544 23.89 31.27 20.79
CA LEU A 544 24.85 30.33 21.38
C LEU A 544 25.74 30.99 22.45
N SER A 545 25.50 32.27 22.70
CA SER A 545 26.04 33.02 23.82
C SER A 545 25.05 34.11 24.21
N GLY A 546 24.98 34.45 25.49
CA GLY A 546 24.07 35.50 25.94
C GLY A 546 23.96 35.57 27.45
N VAL A 547 22.98 36.35 27.91
CA VAL A 547 22.63 36.50 29.32
C VAL A 547 21.42 35.61 29.62
N MET A 548 21.50 34.86 30.72
CA MET A 548 20.43 33.98 31.17
C MET A 548 19.33 34.77 31.87
N GLN A 549 18.08 34.34 31.73
CA GLN A 549 16.92 35.01 32.32
C GLN A 549 16.52 34.34 33.65
N LEU A 550 16.29 35.13 34.69
CA LEU A 550 15.83 34.61 35.97
C LEU A 550 14.39 34.11 35.87
N LYS A 551 14.17 32.82 36.16
CA LYS A 551 12.84 32.26 36.42
C LYS A 551 12.60 32.20 37.92
N GLN A 552 11.64 33.02 38.37
CA GLN A 552 11.27 33.14 39.78
C GLN A 552 10.79 31.79 40.36
N ALA A 553 9.98 31.06 39.59
CA ALA A 553 9.66 29.68 39.89
C ALA A 553 10.91 28.80 39.73
N GLY A 554 11.41 28.25 40.83
CA GLY A 554 12.59 27.38 40.87
C GLY A 554 13.93 28.08 41.13
N LYS A 555 13.94 29.42 41.32
CA LYS A 555 15.14 30.22 41.64
C LYS A 555 16.34 29.88 40.74
N SER A 556 16.12 29.83 39.42
CA SER A 556 17.14 29.44 38.45
C SER A 556 17.22 30.43 37.30
N PHE A 557 18.41 30.60 36.75
CA PHE A 557 18.65 31.35 35.53
C PHE A 557 18.56 30.40 34.34
N VAL A 558 17.86 30.80 33.28
CA VAL A 558 17.52 29.93 32.16
C VAL A 558 17.81 30.62 30.83
N ALA A 559 18.44 29.88 29.91
CA ALA A 559 18.46 30.19 28.49
C ALA A 559 17.71 29.06 27.76
N GLU A 560 16.45 29.31 27.41
CA GLU A 560 15.59 28.31 26.77
C GLU A 560 15.89 28.20 25.28
N LYS A 561 15.67 27.01 24.69
CA LYS A 561 15.70 26.75 23.25
C LYS A 561 16.92 27.31 22.51
N VAL A 562 18.10 27.25 23.13
CA VAL A 562 19.39 27.55 22.50
C VAL A 562 19.59 26.60 21.32
N PRO A 563 19.91 27.05 20.10
CA PRO A 563 19.83 26.21 18.91
C PRO A 563 21.10 25.37 18.69
N VAL A 564 21.32 24.38 19.56
CA VAL A 564 22.51 23.52 19.54
C VAL A 564 22.40 22.42 18.48
N VAL A 565 23.50 22.14 17.76
CA VAL A 565 23.60 21.06 16.76
C VAL A 565 24.91 20.25 16.97
N PRO A 566 24.97 18.96 16.60
CA PRO A 566 26.11 18.11 16.90
C PRO A 566 27.28 18.20 15.90
N TYR A 567 27.29 19.25 15.07
CA TYR A 567 28.20 19.38 13.95
C TYR A 567 29.14 20.57 14.17
N PRO A 568 30.42 20.35 14.50
CA PRO A 568 31.38 21.43 14.65
C PRO A 568 31.81 21.99 13.29
N ALA A 569 32.25 23.25 13.26
CA ALA A 569 32.69 23.96 12.06
C ALA A 569 33.83 23.26 11.29
N ARG A 570 34.70 22.54 12.01
CA ARG A 570 35.78 21.74 11.43
C ARG A 570 35.33 20.42 10.78
N GLY A 571 34.04 20.11 10.82
CA GLY A 571 33.46 18.86 10.34
C GLY A 571 33.51 17.72 11.37
N GLY A 572 32.83 16.63 11.05
CA GLY A 572 32.66 15.47 11.92
C GLY A 572 31.39 15.50 12.77
N TYR A 573 31.36 14.68 13.81
CA TYR A 573 30.22 14.52 14.71
C TYR A 573 30.69 14.62 16.17
N GLN A 574 30.03 15.49 16.92
CA GLN A 574 30.25 15.68 18.36
C GLN A 574 28.90 16.02 19.01
N PRO A 575 28.21 15.01 19.59
CA PRO A 575 26.88 15.16 20.17
C PRO A 575 26.89 15.74 21.60
N TYR A 576 28.04 16.12 22.13
CA TYR A 576 28.18 16.71 23.46
C TYR A 576 28.80 18.12 23.45
N PRO A 577 28.23 19.11 22.74
CA PRO A 577 28.75 20.49 22.77
C PRO A 577 28.76 21.04 24.20
N SER A 578 29.86 21.67 24.58
CA SER A 578 30.10 22.24 25.91
C SER A 578 29.73 23.72 25.95
N PHE A 579 29.13 24.15 27.06
CA PHE A 579 28.83 25.54 27.36
C PHE A 579 29.57 25.96 28.62
N THR A 580 30.25 27.10 28.57
CA THR A 580 30.79 27.77 29.75
C THR A 580 29.75 28.75 30.26
N ILE A 581 29.45 28.68 31.56
CA ILE A 581 28.53 29.58 32.24
C ILE A 581 29.29 30.33 33.32
N GLU A 582 29.15 31.64 33.33
CA GLU A 582 29.81 32.54 34.28
C GLU A 582 28.76 33.32 35.06
N ALA A 583 28.92 33.34 36.39
CA ALA A 583 28.19 34.23 37.27
C ALA A 583 29.08 35.41 37.68
N ARG A 584 28.61 36.62 37.41
CA ARG A 584 29.33 37.86 37.73
C ARG A 584 28.49 38.75 38.63
N ASP A 585 29.15 39.48 39.51
CA ASP A 585 28.52 40.55 40.27
C ASP A 585 28.06 41.67 39.33
N LYS A 586 26.81 42.12 39.49
CA LYS A 586 26.17 43.07 38.57
C LYS A 586 26.77 44.48 38.67
N GLY A 587 27.29 44.88 39.82
CA GLY A 587 27.84 46.22 40.05
C GLY A 587 29.31 46.34 39.66
N THR A 588 30.12 45.33 40.00
CA THR A 588 31.58 45.32 39.85
C THR A 588 32.07 44.52 38.65
N ASN A 589 31.22 43.70 38.03
CA ASN A 589 31.56 42.76 36.96
C ASN A 589 32.61 41.68 37.37
N THR A 590 32.84 41.52 38.67
CA THR A 590 33.75 40.52 39.24
C THR A 590 33.20 39.11 39.00
N LEU A 591 34.05 38.18 38.56
CA LEU A 591 33.69 36.77 38.43
C LEU A 591 33.50 36.13 39.81
N LEU A 592 32.30 35.62 40.08
CA LEU A 592 31.95 34.97 41.34
C LEU A 592 32.16 33.46 41.28
N ALA A 593 31.74 32.83 40.18
CA ALA A 593 31.92 31.42 39.89
C ALA A 593 31.75 31.16 38.39
N ALA A 594 32.37 30.09 37.90
CA ALA A 594 32.19 29.60 36.54
C ALA A 594 32.03 28.08 36.55
N THR A 595 31.27 27.55 35.60
CA THR A 595 31.11 26.11 35.41
C THR A 595 31.02 25.77 33.93
N ARG A 596 31.19 24.50 33.60
CA ARG A 596 30.95 23.95 32.27
C ARG A 596 29.89 22.87 32.33
N MET A 597 28.95 22.93 31.41
CA MET A 597 27.97 21.88 31.19
C MET A 597 28.01 21.43 29.74
N VAL A 598 27.60 20.19 29.49
CA VAL A 598 27.28 19.74 28.13
C VAL A 598 25.82 20.07 27.84
N ALA A 599 25.53 20.42 26.59
CA ALA A 599 24.18 20.54 26.04
C ALA A 599 24.00 19.47 24.94
N PRO A 600 23.78 18.20 25.32
CA PRO A 600 23.85 17.09 24.39
C PRO A 600 22.74 17.15 23.35
N VAL A 601 23.11 16.90 22.09
CA VAL A 601 22.22 16.87 20.93
C VAL A 601 22.64 15.76 19.96
N ALA A 602 21.69 15.03 19.40
CA ALA A 602 21.96 13.89 18.53
C ALA A 602 21.15 13.92 17.23
N THR A 603 21.71 13.29 16.21
CA THR A 603 21.06 13.03 14.91
C THR A 603 21.11 11.56 14.53
N GLU A 604 21.12 10.67 15.53
CA GLU A 604 21.23 9.22 15.35
C GLU A 604 19.86 8.52 15.31
N MET A 605 18.80 9.22 14.87
CA MET A 605 17.51 8.60 14.60
C MET A 605 17.59 7.72 13.35
N GLY A 606 17.57 6.40 13.54
CA GLY A 606 17.77 5.37 12.51
C GLY A 606 16.61 5.16 11.54
N CYS A 607 15.82 6.19 11.21
CA CYS A 607 14.69 6.11 10.28
C CYS A 607 15.06 5.46 8.94
N LYS A 608 16.29 5.71 8.47
CA LYS A 608 16.85 5.14 7.23
C LYS A 608 16.80 3.61 7.18
N THR A 609 16.77 2.94 8.32
CA THR A 609 16.73 1.47 8.37
C THR A 609 15.53 0.93 7.61
N CYS A 610 14.34 1.49 7.83
CA CYS A 610 13.11 1.06 7.15
C CYS A 610 12.69 1.97 5.99
N HIS A 611 13.13 3.23 5.99
CA HIS A 611 12.78 4.23 4.96
C HIS A 611 13.82 4.36 3.83
N GLY A 612 14.97 3.68 3.94
CA GLY A 612 16.04 3.64 2.93
C GLY A 612 16.84 4.93 2.83
N GLY A 613 17.74 5.00 1.84
CA GLY A 613 18.45 6.23 1.47
C GLY A 613 19.69 6.53 2.32
N GLY A 614 20.15 5.59 3.15
CA GLY A 614 21.33 5.74 3.99
C GLY A 614 21.28 6.89 5.01
N TRP A 615 22.40 7.07 5.72
CA TRP A 615 22.63 8.23 6.58
C TRP A 615 22.99 9.47 5.76
N ARG A 616 22.56 10.65 6.20
CA ARG A 616 22.91 11.91 5.53
C ARG A 616 24.41 12.22 5.61
N ARG A 617 25.04 11.94 6.76
CA ARG A 617 26.43 12.26 7.08
C ARG A 617 27.21 11.01 7.47
N GLY A 618 27.16 9.98 6.62
CA GLY A 618 27.90 8.72 6.78
C GLY A 618 27.34 7.77 7.84
N SER A 619 27.26 8.23 9.10
CA SER A 619 26.76 7.47 10.25
C SER A 619 25.66 8.17 11.05
N THR A 620 25.28 9.39 10.66
CA THR A 620 24.26 10.21 11.35
C THR A 620 23.41 11.02 10.35
N GLY A 621 22.28 11.54 10.83
CA GLY A 621 21.40 12.46 10.12
C GLY A 621 20.42 11.81 9.15
N ILE A 622 19.23 12.37 9.01
CA ILE A 622 18.18 11.85 8.13
C ILE A 622 18.43 12.32 6.70
N SER A 623 18.58 11.37 5.77
CA SER A 623 18.76 11.70 4.35
C SER A 623 17.47 12.23 3.72
N ASN A 624 17.59 13.02 2.65
CA ASN A 624 16.41 13.53 1.93
C ASN A 624 15.55 12.39 1.36
N ALA A 625 16.18 11.28 0.95
CA ALA A 625 15.46 10.10 0.47
C ALA A 625 14.64 9.44 1.59
N ALA A 626 15.24 9.21 2.77
CA ALA A 626 14.52 8.69 3.94
C ALA A 626 13.36 9.61 4.35
N ALA A 627 13.63 10.92 4.43
CA ALA A 627 12.63 11.93 4.78
C ALA A 627 11.44 11.93 3.80
N GLN A 628 11.72 11.79 2.50
CA GLN A 628 10.68 11.73 1.48
C GLN A 628 9.87 10.43 1.53
N ASP A 629 10.49 9.28 1.82
CA ASP A 629 9.78 8.01 2.00
C ASP A 629 8.88 8.05 3.24
N ILE A 630 9.30 8.66 4.34
CA ILE A 630 8.46 8.88 5.54
C ILE A 630 7.15 9.56 5.15
N LEU A 631 7.21 10.68 4.43
CA LEU A 631 6.01 11.40 3.99
C LEU A 631 5.20 10.59 2.96
N THR A 632 5.85 9.81 2.11
CA THR A 632 5.18 8.95 1.12
C THR A 632 4.40 7.82 1.81
N MET A 633 4.98 7.22 2.85
CA MET A 633 4.30 6.21 3.66
C MET A 633 3.17 6.83 4.48
N HIS A 634 3.35 8.04 5.01
CA HIS A 634 2.28 8.78 5.67
C HIS A 634 1.10 9.04 4.71
N ASP A 635 1.38 9.51 3.49
CA ASP A 635 0.36 9.71 2.45
C ASP A 635 -0.36 8.40 2.11
N ARG A 636 0.37 7.27 2.02
CA ARG A 636 -0.20 5.94 1.72
C ARG A 636 -1.20 5.47 2.78
N PHE A 637 -0.89 5.63 4.06
CA PHE A 637 -1.72 5.12 5.15
C PHE A 637 -2.77 6.11 5.67
N HIS A 638 -2.53 7.42 5.51
CA HIS A 638 -3.38 8.47 6.08
C HIS A 638 -4.01 9.38 5.02
N LYS A 639 -3.83 9.07 3.73
CA LYS A 639 -4.42 9.79 2.58
C LYS A 639 -4.11 11.28 2.54
N THR A 640 -2.93 11.63 3.04
CA THR A 640 -2.42 13.00 2.95
C THR A 640 -1.72 13.25 1.61
N LYS A 641 -1.21 14.47 1.39
CA LYS A 641 -0.41 14.85 0.21
C LYS A 641 0.92 15.51 0.61
N LEU A 642 1.43 15.13 1.79
CA LEU A 642 2.60 15.72 2.43
C LEU A 642 3.87 15.50 1.60
N ALA A 643 4.00 14.34 0.95
CA ALA A 643 5.15 14.02 0.11
C ALA A 643 5.25 14.97 -1.09
N ALA A 644 4.11 15.24 -1.76
CA ALA A 644 4.04 16.19 -2.86
C ALA A 644 4.22 17.64 -2.39
N GLN A 645 3.66 17.97 -1.23
CA GLN A 645 3.81 19.29 -0.61
C GLN A 645 5.27 19.61 -0.30
N ALA A 646 6.00 18.70 0.33
CA ALA A 646 7.41 18.90 0.66
C ALA A 646 8.27 19.07 -0.60
N LYS A 647 8.04 18.26 -1.64
CA LYS A 647 8.70 18.43 -2.96
C LYS A 647 8.45 19.79 -3.61
N ALA A 648 7.31 20.41 -3.32
CA ALA A 648 6.96 21.75 -3.79
C ALA A 648 7.60 22.87 -2.93
N GLY A 649 8.56 22.55 -2.06
CA GLY A 649 9.26 23.53 -1.21
C GLY A 649 8.47 23.95 0.02
N LYS A 650 7.48 23.16 0.44
CA LYS A 650 6.66 23.42 1.63
C LYS A 650 6.86 22.30 2.66
N PRO A 651 7.95 22.34 3.44
CA PRO A 651 8.25 21.29 4.41
C PRO A 651 7.16 21.17 5.47
N VAL A 652 7.11 20.00 6.12
CA VAL A 652 6.04 19.65 7.06
C VAL A 652 6.54 19.70 8.50
N LEU A 653 5.94 20.55 9.33
CA LEU A 653 6.07 20.45 10.78
C LEU A 653 5.08 19.38 11.28
N CYS A 654 5.56 18.26 11.83
CA CYS A 654 4.68 17.18 12.30
C CYS A 654 3.67 17.68 13.34
N GLN A 655 4.11 18.60 14.20
CA GLN A 655 3.33 19.24 15.25
C GLN A 655 2.24 20.20 14.75
N SER A 656 2.25 20.57 13.46
CA SER A 656 1.13 21.31 12.85
C SER A 656 -0.17 20.51 12.85
N CYS A 657 -0.07 19.17 12.94
CA CYS A 657 -1.21 18.26 13.01
C CYS A 657 -1.24 17.48 14.33
N HIS A 658 -0.10 17.02 14.84
CA HIS A 658 -0.04 16.22 16.06
C HIS A 658 0.23 17.09 17.29
N PRO A 659 -0.57 16.98 18.36
CA PRO A 659 -0.26 17.65 19.62
C PRO A 659 1.11 17.21 20.15
N ASP A 660 1.87 18.15 20.72
CA ASP A 660 3.20 17.86 21.28
C ASP A 660 3.55 18.85 22.41
N PRO A 661 3.72 18.36 23.66
CA PRO A 661 4.13 19.18 24.79
C PRO A 661 5.47 19.88 24.59
N MET A 662 6.41 19.28 23.83
CA MET A 662 7.76 19.85 23.68
C MET A 662 7.77 21.19 22.94
N LEU A 663 6.88 21.34 21.95
CA LEU A 663 6.69 22.60 21.24
C LEU A 663 5.49 23.40 21.76
N ASN A 664 4.81 22.92 22.80
CA ASN A 664 3.51 23.42 23.24
C ASN A 664 2.51 23.52 22.08
N ALA A 665 2.58 22.54 21.16
CA ALA A 665 1.78 22.52 19.96
C ALA A 665 0.39 21.94 20.25
N PRO A 666 -0.70 22.67 19.96
CA PRO A 666 -2.05 22.20 20.23
C PRO A 666 -2.46 21.03 19.33
N GLY A 667 -1.86 20.91 18.13
CA GLY A 667 -2.24 19.94 17.12
C GLY A 667 -3.69 20.11 16.63
N LYS A 668 -4.20 19.08 15.94
CA LYS A 668 -5.59 19.00 15.48
C LYS A 668 -6.41 18.07 16.38
N ALA A 669 -7.67 18.43 16.62
CA ALA A 669 -8.59 17.60 17.39
C ALA A 669 -8.77 16.21 16.76
N GLY A 670 -8.88 15.18 17.61
CA GLY A 670 -9.07 13.78 17.20
C GLY A 670 -7.80 13.06 16.75
N LEU A 671 -6.66 13.74 16.64
CA LEU A 671 -5.36 13.11 16.38
C LEU A 671 -4.62 12.81 17.69
N LEU A 672 -3.95 11.66 17.72
CA LEU A 672 -3.04 11.32 18.81
C LEU A 672 -1.85 12.28 18.84
N ASN A 673 -1.30 12.49 20.04
CA ASN A 673 -0.04 13.23 20.18
C ASN A 673 1.08 12.56 19.38
N LEU A 674 2.10 13.35 19.02
CA LEU A 674 3.15 12.93 18.08
C LEU A 674 3.86 11.64 18.50
N SER A 675 4.21 11.53 19.79
CA SER A 675 4.86 10.33 20.34
C SER A 675 3.96 9.11 20.23
N ALA A 676 2.69 9.22 20.63
CA ALA A 676 1.72 8.12 20.53
C ALA A 676 1.47 7.70 19.07
N SER A 677 1.41 8.64 18.13
CA SER A 677 1.28 8.33 16.70
C SER A 677 2.46 7.55 16.16
N ILE A 678 3.70 7.96 16.48
CA ILE A 678 4.90 7.27 16.02
C ILE A 678 5.00 5.87 16.65
N HIS A 679 4.86 5.76 17.97
CA HIS A 679 4.95 4.47 18.66
C HIS A 679 3.85 3.51 18.23
N GLY A 680 2.60 3.97 18.18
CA GLY A 680 1.44 3.14 17.82
C GLY A 680 1.56 2.58 16.40
N PHE A 681 2.08 3.36 15.45
CA PHE A 681 2.31 2.87 14.09
C PHE A 681 3.45 1.84 14.03
N HIS A 682 4.64 2.19 14.55
CA HIS A 682 5.84 1.36 14.41
C HIS A 682 5.81 0.07 15.25
N ALA A 683 5.05 0.03 16.35
CA ALA A 683 4.89 -1.19 17.16
C ALA A 683 4.40 -2.40 16.34
N ASN A 684 3.64 -2.15 15.26
CA ASN A 684 3.15 -3.21 14.37
C ASN A 684 4.28 -3.93 13.62
N PHE A 685 5.40 -3.26 13.36
CA PHE A 685 6.56 -3.79 12.62
C PHE A 685 7.69 -4.26 13.55
N LEU A 686 7.82 -3.62 14.71
CA LEU A 686 8.96 -3.79 15.62
C LEU A 686 8.68 -4.66 16.85
N GLY A 687 7.45 -5.16 17.03
CA GLY A 687 7.09 -6.00 18.17
C GLY A 687 7.96 -7.26 18.31
N GLY A 688 8.29 -7.61 19.56
CA GLY A 688 9.08 -8.82 19.89
C GLY A 688 10.61 -8.66 19.79
N ARG A 689 11.11 -7.43 19.65
CA ARG A 689 12.55 -7.12 19.44
C ARG A 689 13.25 -6.45 20.64
N GLY A 690 12.58 -6.37 21.79
CA GLY A 690 13.14 -5.78 23.02
C GLY A 690 13.63 -4.33 22.86
N ALA A 691 14.63 -3.94 23.65
CA ALA A 691 15.17 -2.59 23.69
C ALA A 691 15.88 -2.17 22.38
N GLU A 692 16.33 -3.12 21.55
CA GLU A 692 16.95 -2.82 20.26
C GLU A 692 15.99 -2.10 19.31
N ALA A 693 14.68 -2.37 19.40
CA ALA A 693 13.67 -1.64 18.64
C ALA A 693 13.66 -0.14 18.98
N CYS A 694 13.84 0.21 20.25
CA CYS A 694 13.87 1.61 20.68
C CYS A 694 15.10 2.33 20.10
N ALA A 695 16.24 1.65 20.03
CA ALA A 695 17.49 2.18 19.47
C ALA A 695 17.44 2.47 17.95
N LEU A 696 16.39 2.05 17.25
CA LEU A 696 16.16 2.45 15.85
C LEU A 696 15.64 3.87 15.72
N CYS A 697 14.90 4.35 16.73
CA CYS A 697 14.25 5.65 16.70
C CYS A 697 14.91 6.62 17.67
N HIS A 698 15.59 6.10 18.69
CA HIS A 698 16.30 6.87 19.70
C HIS A 698 17.81 6.73 19.55
N PRO A 699 18.58 7.80 19.85
CA PRO A 699 20.05 7.80 19.78
C PRO A 699 20.65 7.05 20.99
N SER A 700 20.35 5.76 21.08
CA SER A 700 20.67 4.88 22.21
C SER A 700 21.34 3.57 21.78
N SER A 701 21.60 3.41 20.48
CA SER A 701 22.33 2.26 19.96
C SER A 701 23.66 2.10 20.69
N PRO A 702 24.01 0.89 21.17
CA PRO A 702 25.32 0.62 21.75
C PRO A 702 26.48 0.90 20.77
N GLN A 703 26.22 0.82 19.46
CA GLN A 703 27.16 1.13 18.40
C GLN A 703 27.16 2.62 18.02
N GLY A 704 26.21 3.40 18.52
CA GLY A 704 26.17 4.85 18.34
C GLY A 704 27.20 5.58 19.20
N ALA A 705 27.40 6.86 18.92
CA ALA A 705 28.25 7.76 19.71
C ALA A 705 27.52 8.33 20.94
N THR A 706 26.22 8.08 21.06
CA THR A 706 25.34 8.58 22.12
C THR A 706 24.71 7.47 22.96
N ARG A 707 24.25 7.84 24.16
CA ARG A 707 23.60 6.94 25.13
C ARG A 707 22.33 7.58 25.69
N PHE A 708 21.29 7.66 24.88
CA PHE A 708 19.99 8.18 25.31
C PHE A 708 19.13 7.10 25.97
N HIS A 709 19.29 6.91 27.28
CA HIS A 709 18.51 5.91 28.03
C HIS A 709 17.21 6.45 28.64
N ARG A 710 16.91 7.74 28.45
CA ARG A 710 15.71 8.34 29.03
C ARG A 710 14.47 7.91 28.26
N GLY A 711 13.57 7.17 28.91
CA GLY A 711 12.29 6.75 28.34
C GLY A 711 12.37 5.54 27.41
N ILE A 712 13.49 4.80 27.45
CA ILE A 712 13.71 3.48 26.83
C ILE A 712 13.79 2.46 27.95
#